data_AF-A0A8T2BU31-F1
#
_entry.id   AF-A0A8T2BU31-F1
#
_cell.length_a   1.000
_cell.length_b   1.000
_cell.length_c   1.000
_cell.angle_alpha   90.00
_cell.angle_beta   90.00
_cell.angle_gamma   90.00
#
_symmetry.space_group_name_H-M   'P 1'
#
loop_
_entity.id
_entity.type
_entity.pdbx_description
1 polymer ?
#
loop_
_entity_poly.entity_id
_entity_poly.type
_entity_poly.pdbx_seq_one_letter_code
_entity_poly.pdbx_strand_id
1 'polypeptide(L)'
;MATDSSGATISGNFSHGENTETLNLNTKELYSSAISSVSSQSPPPKPPFSSLSIPQSKRIPKTNFIVDLFRFPQHSSTSVAFFLSHFHSDHYSGLSSTWSKGIIFCSHKTARLVEEILQVPSQFVFALPMNQMVMIDGSEVVLIEANHCPGAVQFLFKVKLENGGFERYVHTGDFRFCDEMRFDSFLSGFIGCDGVFLDTTYCNPKFVFPTQEESVGYVVSVIDKIGKECVETKKKVLFLVATYVIGKAKILVEIARRCKRKIVVDARKMSILGILGCGESGMFTEDVNESDVHVVGWNVLGETWPYFRPNFVKMSEIMVEKGYDKVVGFVPTGWTYEVKRNKFAVRFKDSMEIHLVPYSEHSNYDELREYIKFLKPKRVIPTVGVDIEKLDSKEVNKMQKHFSGLVDEMANKKDFLLGFYRQSYQKNEKNDVDVVSGLAEVYAGEDKNACEDGGDNVPSRGPLLHDTAPSSDSSVTERLLVELCDSLPAWVTEEQMLYLIKKHAGNPVEIVSNFYECEAELYKQSSLPTLSLENQPVLFDDYVTDLKPNPEKSTCPDVQAIQEGFDLPKKMNLTKGTISPGKRGKSSGSKSNKKAKKDPKSRPVSPRQPTIFKFFHKVLDSGSNSVGVGSETEECNTYKKMVHNDATEAYKEVTDQFIDIVNGSESVRDYAASIIDEAKGDINRALNIYYSNPIPGEGGLSSKSIQFSHCPEACSSQEGKKASEKSGHAVNICVQSSAEEIVDKNYVSLPLEQYKPKEHACWRDGQPAPYIHLVRTFASVESEKGNIKAMSMLCNMFRSLLALSPEDVLPAVYLCTNKISADHENIDLNIGGSLISSALEEACGISRPTVRDMYNSTGDLGDVAQLCRQTQKLLVPPPPLLIRDVFSTLRKISVQSGTGSTRQKKNLIVKLMRSCREKEIKFLVRTLARNLRIGAMLRTVLPALGRAIVMNSFWSCHNKELSENCFREKLEGVSAAIVEAYNILPSLDVVVPSLMDKDIEFSTSTLSMVPGIPIKPMLVKIAKGVEEFFELFQDKAFTCEYKYDGQRAQIHKLLDGTVRIFSRNGDETTARFPDLVDVIKQFSCPVAETFMLDAEVVAIDRKNGSKLMSFQELSTRERGSKDALVTTESIKVEVCVFVFDIMFVNGEQLLALPLRERRRRLKEVFPETRPGYLEYAKEITVEAEEASLNNQDTLSRINAFLGEAFQSSCEGIMVKSLDVDAGYFPTKRYDSWLKVKRDYVDGLGDTLDLVPIGAWHGNGRKAGW
;
A
#
# COMPACT_ATOMS: atom_id res chain seq x y z
N MET A 1 33.43 19.77 52.11
CA MET A 1 33.01 21.18 51.93
C MET A 1 31.61 21.16 51.34
N ALA A 2 30.74 22.07 51.77
CA ALA A 2 29.36 22.16 51.30
C ALA A 2 29.17 23.44 50.47
N THR A 3 28.32 23.36 49.45
CA THR A 3 27.77 24.48 48.70
C THR A 3 26.36 24.11 48.29
N ASP A 4 25.36 24.77 48.84
CA ASP A 4 23.96 24.49 48.55
C ASP A 4 23.55 24.94 47.14
N SER A 5 22.63 24.21 46.53
CA SER A 5 21.82 24.68 45.41
C SER A 5 20.41 24.12 45.53
N SER A 6 19.48 24.94 46.03
CA SER A 6 18.11 24.55 46.34
C SER A 6 17.26 24.35 45.08
N GLY A 7 17.02 23.09 44.71
CA GLY A 7 15.95 22.70 43.78
C GLY A 7 14.73 22.21 44.57
N ALA A 8 13.56 22.82 44.34
CA ALA A 8 12.34 22.47 45.09
C ALA A 8 11.66 21.21 44.55
N THR A 9 12.07 20.04 45.02
CA THR A 9 11.28 18.80 44.85
C THR A 9 9.97 18.88 45.64
N ILE A 10 8.84 18.59 45.00
CA ILE A 10 7.55 18.37 45.69
C ILE A 10 7.57 16.95 46.30
N SER A 11 8.45 16.74 47.27
CA SER A 11 8.64 15.48 47.99
C SER A 11 7.85 15.51 49.30
N GLY A 12 6.65 14.93 49.28
CA GLY A 12 5.81 14.78 50.48
C GLY A 12 6.40 13.81 51.49
N ASN A 13 7.14 14.31 52.47
CA ASN A 13 7.63 13.53 53.60
C ASN A 13 6.47 13.20 54.55
N PHE A 14 6.01 11.94 54.55
CA PHE A 14 5.03 11.45 55.52
C PHE A 14 5.73 10.87 56.76
N SER A 15 5.73 11.64 57.85
CA SER A 15 5.97 11.12 59.20
C SER A 15 4.75 10.36 59.71
N HIS A 16 4.94 9.21 60.38
CA HIS A 16 3.83 8.47 60.98
C HIS A 16 3.05 9.31 62.01
N GLY A 17 1.79 9.58 61.71
CA GLY A 17 0.80 10.17 62.61
C GLY A 17 -0.60 9.75 62.17
N GLU A 18 -1.43 9.32 63.12
CA GLU A 18 -2.77 8.81 62.84
C GLU A 18 -3.77 9.96 62.61
N ASN A 19 -3.90 10.42 61.36
CA ASN A 19 -5.06 11.15 60.86
C ASN A 19 -5.12 11.02 59.33
N THR A 20 -6.09 10.25 58.83
CA THR A 20 -6.26 10.04 57.37
C THR A 20 -7.05 11.18 56.74
N GLU A 21 -6.39 12.31 56.47
CA GLU A 21 -6.93 13.29 55.54
C GLU A 21 -6.97 12.70 54.12
N THR A 22 -8.14 12.74 53.48
CA THR A 22 -8.30 12.27 52.09
C THR A 22 -7.64 13.26 51.14
N LEU A 23 -6.52 12.84 50.54
CA LEU A 23 -5.79 13.64 49.54
C LEU A 23 -6.73 14.03 48.38
N ASN A 24 -6.81 15.33 48.06
CA ASN A 24 -7.69 15.86 47.02
C ASN A 24 -6.88 16.65 45.98
N LEU A 25 -6.99 16.23 44.71
CA LEU A 25 -6.15 16.68 43.61
C LEU A 25 -6.99 17.22 42.45
N ASN A 26 -6.69 18.45 42.01
CA ASN A 26 -7.19 19.03 40.76
C ASN A 26 -6.09 18.91 39.69
N THR A 27 -6.33 18.11 38.65
CA THR A 27 -5.31 17.83 37.64
C THR A 27 -4.97 19.07 36.80
N LYS A 28 -5.91 20.02 36.64
CA LYS A 28 -5.66 21.27 35.91
C LYS A 28 -4.72 22.20 36.67
N GLU A 29 -4.83 22.26 37.99
CA GLU A 29 -3.94 23.05 38.86
C GLU A 29 -2.53 22.45 38.86
N LEU A 30 -2.43 21.13 39.07
CA LEU A 30 -1.17 20.39 38.99
C LEU A 30 -0.47 20.61 37.63
N TYR A 31 -1.20 20.47 36.52
CA TYR A 31 -0.66 20.68 35.17
C TYR A 31 -0.24 22.13 34.90
N SER A 32 -0.98 23.11 35.41
CA SER A 32 -0.65 24.54 35.27
C SER A 32 0.61 24.90 36.07
N SER A 33 0.76 24.35 37.28
CA SER A 33 1.98 24.45 38.09
C SER A 33 3.16 23.80 37.38
N ALA A 34 2.97 22.57 36.86
CA ALA A 34 3.99 21.84 36.13
C ALA A 34 4.51 22.63 34.92
N ILE A 35 3.64 23.12 34.03
CA ILE A 35 4.03 23.98 32.89
C ILE A 35 4.81 25.22 33.34
N SER A 36 4.33 25.90 34.40
CA SER A 36 4.95 27.12 34.91
C SER A 36 6.41 26.88 35.33
N SER A 37 6.72 25.70 35.88
CA SER A 37 8.10 25.31 36.23
C SER A 37 9.04 25.06 35.03
N VAL A 38 8.50 24.78 33.83
CA VAL A 38 9.30 24.45 32.62
C VAL A 38 9.50 25.67 31.70
N SER A 39 8.93 26.83 32.02
CA SER A 39 8.81 27.98 31.10
C SER A 39 10.13 28.76 30.92
N SER A 40 11.09 28.14 30.24
CA SER A 40 12.34 28.78 29.78
C SER A 40 12.75 28.38 28.35
N GLN A 41 11.95 27.56 27.65
CA GLN A 41 12.24 27.12 26.28
C GLN A 41 11.02 27.28 25.35
N SER A 42 11.29 27.48 24.06
CA SER A 42 10.31 27.80 23.00
C SER A 42 9.46 26.58 22.59
N PRO A 43 8.20 26.80 22.15
CA PRO A 43 7.28 25.71 21.81
C PRO A 43 7.69 24.95 20.51
N PRO A 44 7.42 23.63 20.44
CA PRO A 44 7.72 22.81 19.26
C PRO A 44 6.73 23.03 18.09
N PRO A 45 7.11 22.65 16.85
CA PRO A 45 6.27 22.83 15.66
C PRO A 45 5.07 21.86 15.61
N LYS A 46 3.99 22.29 14.93
CA LYS A 46 2.74 21.53 14.78
C LYS A 46 2.86 20.42 13.72
N PRO A 47 2.43 19.18 13.98
CA PRO A 47 2.26 18.14 12.95
C PRO A 47 0.92 18.32 12.18
N PRO A 48 0.77 17.70 10.99
CA PRO A 48 -0.49 17.73 10.23
C PRO A 48 -1.60 16.90 10.89
N PHE A 49 -2.85 17.20 10.51
CA PHE A 49 -4.06 16.69 11.16
C PHE A 49 -4.45 15.25 10.79
N SER A 50 -4.98 14.52 11.77
CA SER A 50 -5.88 13.38 11.56
C SER A 50 -6.89 13.33 12.72
N SER A 51 -8.19 13.46 12.43
CA SER A 51 -9.26 13.52 13.43
C SER A 51 -9.68 12.11 13.89
N LEU A 52 -8.89 11.51 14.78
CA LEU A 52 -9.23 10.26 15.47
C LEU A 52 -9.84 10.55 16.85
N SER A 53 -10.91 9.82 17.18
CA SER A 53 -11.55 9.80 18.50
C SER A 53 -10.83 8.86 19.47
N ILE A 54 -10.85 9.17 20.76
CA ILE A 54 -10.18 8.36 21.79
C ILE A 54 -10.94 7.02 21.95
N PRO A 55 -10.24 5.86 21.88
CA PRO A 55 -10.87 4.55 22.10
C PRO A 55 -11.57 4.44 23.46
N GLN A 56 -12.81 3.96 23.47
CA GLN A 56 -13.61 3.85 24.70
C GLN A 56 -12.97 2.91 25.74
N SER A 57 -12.24 1.88 25.29
CA SER A 57 -11.47 0.96 26.16
C SER A 57 -10.28 1.61 26.88
N LYS A 58 -9.94 2.87 26.55
CA LYS A 58 -8.83 3.63 27.15
C LYS A 58 -9.29 4.87 27.92
N ARG A 59 -10.61 5.10 28.08
CA ARG A 59 -11.19 6.22 28.82
C ARG A 59 -12.19 5.73 29.87
N ILE A 60 -12.04 6.17 31.12
CA ILE A 60 -13.02 5.85 32.18
C ILE A 60 -14.31 6.68 31.94
N PRO A 61 -15.50 6.05 31.90
CA PRO A 61 -16.74 6.73 31.51
C PRO A 61 -17.06 7.92 32.42
N LYS A 62 -17.69 8.96 31.85
CA LYS A 62 -18.07 10.22 32.53
C LYS A 62 -16.92 11.03 33.15
N THR A 63 -15.67 10.55 33.08
CA THR A 63 -14.47 11.29 33.46
C THR A 63 -13.69 11.76 32.22
N ASN A 64 -12.59 12.48 32.45
CA ASN A 64 -11.56 12.71 31.42
C ASN A 64 -10.36 11.77 31.56
N PHE A 65 -10.39 10.78 32.47
CA PHE A 65 -9.23 9.93 32.75
C PHE A 65 -8.92 9.02 31.57
N ILE A 66 -7.68 9.11 31.09
CA ILE A 66 -7.12 8.28 30.03
C ILE A 66 -6.16 7.28 30.67
N VAL A 67 -6.35 5.98 30.44
CA VAL A 67 -5.51 4.92 31.02
C VAL A 67 -4.68 4.26 29.91
N ASP A 68 -3.37 4.14 30.10
CA ASP A 68 -2.43 3.43 29.22
C ASP A 68 -2.53 3.85 27.72
N LEU A 69 -2.58 5.17 27.45
CA LEU A 69 -2.63 5.75 26.10
C LEU A 69 -1.93 7.13 26.03
N PHE A 70 -0.64 7.13 25.66
CA PHE A 70 0.19 8.34 25.65
C PHE A 70 0.53 8.84 24.23
N ARG A 71 0.42 7.97 23.22
CA ARG A 71 0.77 8.25 21.81
C ARG A 71 -0.19 9.20 21.07
N PHE A 72 -1.35 9.52 21.63
CA PHE A 72 -2.44 10.21 20.91
C PHE A 72 -2.12 11.67 20.53
N PRO A 73 -2.67 12.21 19.41
CA PRO A 73 -2.53 13.61 19.00
C PRO A 73 -3.26 14.60 19.93
N GLN A 74 -2.79 15.83 19.97
CA GLN A 74 -3.24 16.85 20.94
C GLN A 74 -4.57 17.53 20.58
N HIS A 75 -5.04 17.41 19.34
CA HIS A 75 -6.23 18.14 18.85
C HIS A 75 -7.58 17.47 19.12
N SER A 76 -7.62 16.25 19.65
CA SER A 76 -8.86 15.52 19.96
C SER A 76 -8.98 15.05 21.42
N SER A 77 -8.10 15.51 22.32
CA SER A 77 -8.21 15.28 23.76
C SER A 77 -8.26 16.62 24.52
N THR A 78 -9.32 16.81 25.31
CA THR A 78 -9.42 17.88 26.32
C THR A 78 -8.88 17.46 27.68
N SER A 79 -8.31 16.25 27.80
CA SER A 79 -7.78 15.71 29.06
C SER A 79 -6.30 16.03 29.27
N VAL A 80 -6.00 16.35 30.53
CA VAL A 80 -4.64 16.45 31.11
C VAL A 80 -4.39 15.38 32.18
N ALA A 81 -5.32 14.43 32.34
CA ALA A 81 -5.31 13.40 33.39
C ALA A 81 -5.07 12.01 32.79
N PHE A 82 -3.83 11.54 32.88
CA PHE A 82 -3.37 10.26 32.36
C PHE A 82 -3.00 9.31 33.50
N PHE A 83 -3.27 8.02 33.32
CA PHE A 83 -2.96 6.96 34.28
C PHE A 83 -2.10 5.89 33.60
N LEU A 84 -1.01 5.47 34.25
CA LEU A 84 -0.14 4.38 33.77
C LEU A 84 -0.23 3.21 34.77
N SER A 85 -0.81 2.09 34.33
CA SER A 85 -1.00 0.91 35.19
C SER A 85 0.32 0.24 35.57
N HIS A 86 1.27 0.16 34.64
CA HIS A 86 2.56 -0.50 34.86
C HIS A 86 3.62 -0.13 33.81
N PHE A 87 4.88 -0.49 34.06
CA PHE A 87 6.01 -0.16 33.20
C PHE A 87 6.29 -1.22 32.10
N HIS A 88 5.36 -1.43 31.16
CA HIS A 88 5.65 -2.11 29.89
C HIS A 88 5.40 -1.21 28.67
N SER A 89 6.17 -1.46 27.61
CA SER A 89 6.36 -0.54 26.47
C SER A 89 5.12 -0.32 25.61
N ASP A 90 4.20 -1.27 25.63
CA ASP A 90 2.86 -1.22 25.04
C ASP A 90 1.94 -0.26 25.81
N HIS A 91 2.12 -0.13 27.12
CA HIS A 91 1.30 0.71 28.00
C HIS A 91 1.87 2.13 28.12
N TYR A 92 3.20 2.30 28.28
CA TYR A 92 3.83 3.63 28.30
C TYR A 92 4.15 4.23 26.92
N SER A 93 3.79 3.55 25.81
CA SER A 93 4.10 4.01 24.44
C SER A 93 3.60 5.43 24.16
N GLY A 94 4.53 6.37 24.04
CA GLY A 94 4.28 7.80 23.84
C GLY A 94 4.86 8.70 24.95
N LEU A 95 5.27 8.14 26.08
CA LEU A 95 6.10 8.84 27.07
C LEU A 95 7.54 9.04 26.57
N SER A 96 8.16 10.15 26.96
CA SER A 96 9.53 10.53 26.61
C SER A 96 9.99 11.71 27.49
N SER A 97 11.28 12.04 27.47
CA SER A 97 11.83 13.21 28.19
C SER A 97 11.29 14.57 27.76
N THR A 98 10.57 14.65 26.63
CA THR A 98 9.85 15.85 26.19
C THR A 98 8.34 15.74 26.45
N TRP A 99 7.91 14.91 27.40
CA TRP A 99 6.49 14.80 27.76
C TRP A 99 6.02 16.05 28.52
N SER A 100 4.96 16.68 28.00
CA SER A 100 4.31 17.85 28.60
C SER A 100 2.81 17.91 28.30
N LYS A 101 2.13 16.77 28.08
CA LYS A 101 0.71 16.73 27.66
C LYS A 101 -0.29 16.70 28.81
N GLY A 102 0.15 16.36 30.02
CA GLY A 102 -0.71 16.15 31.19
C GLY A 102 0.05 15.47 32.34
N ILE A 103 -0.60 15.31 33.48
CA ILE A 103 -0.08 14.59 34.66
C ILE A 103 -0.27 13.09 34.46
N ILE A 104 0.74 12.31 34.85
CA ILE A 104 0.80 10.84 34.79
C ILE A 104 0.66 10.28 36.21
N PHE A 105 -0.53 9.81 36.55
CA PHE A 105 -0.82 9.12 37.81
C PHE A 105 -0.42 7.64 37.73
N CYS A 106 0.40 7.17 38.66
CA CYS A 106 0.84 5.77 38.70
C CYS A 106 1.36 5.38 40.10
N SER A 107 1.70 4.10 40.32
CA SER A 107 2.32 3.66 41.58
C SER A 107 3.72 4.26 41.76
N HIS A 108 4.19 4.41 43.00
CA HIS A 108 5.52 4.96 43.29
C HIS A 108 6.68 4.23 42.58
N LYS A 109 6.60 2.90 42.43
CA LYS A 109 7.61 2.12 41.67
C LYS A 109 7.55 2.44 40.17
N THR A 110 6.36 2.57 39.60
CA THR A 110 6.19 2.93 38.19
C THR A 110 6.61 4.38 37.92
N ALA A 111 6.34 5.31 38.85
CA ALA A 111 6.78 6.70 38.78
C ALA A 111 8.31 6.81 38.66
N ARG A 112 9.05 6.19 39.60
CA ARG A 112 10.52 6.18 39.55
C ARG A 112 11.09 5.57 38.28
N LEU A 113 10.45 4.55 37.71
CA LEU A 113 10.87 3.98 36.42
C LEU A 113 10.60 4.94 35.24
N VAL A 114 9.49 5.68 35.26
CA VAL A 114 9.15 6.71 34.27
C VAL A 114 10.15 7.87 34.33
N GLU A 115 10.56 8.28 35.52
CA GLU A 115 11.56 9.32 35.74
C GLU A 115 12.98 8.83 35.40
N GLU A 116 13.46 7.74 36.01
CA GLU A 116 14.86 7.30 35.89
C GLU A 116 15.17 6.60 34.54
N ILE A 117 14.21 5.90 33.92
CA ILE A 117 14.44 5.10 32.70
C ILE A 117 13.88 5.76 31.43
N LEU A 118 12.78 6.52 31.50
CA LEU A 118 12.24 7.27 30.34
C LEU A 118 12.61 8.76 30.36
N GLN A 119 13.22 9.24 31.45
CA GLN A 119 13.64 10.64 31.64
C GLN A 119 12.49 11.65 31.52
N VAL A 120 11.25 11.20 31.76
CA VAL A 120 10.07 12.07 31.81
C VAL A 120 10.25 13.10 32.95
N PRO A 121 9.99 14.40 32.73
CA PRO A 121 10.15 15.40 33.77
C PRO A 121 9.19 15.14 34.95
N SER A 122 9.73 15.04 36.16
CA SER A 122 9.00 14.61 37.37
C SER A 122 7.82 15.52 37.72
N GLN A 123 7.83 16.79 37.33
CA GLN A 123 6.70 17.70 37.46
C GLN A 123 5.43 17.24 36.69
N PHE A 124 5.54 16.31 35.74
CA PHE A 124 4.42 15.68 35.06
C PHE A 124 4.10 14.26 35.56
N VAL A 125 4.77 13.77 36.61
CA VAL A 125 4.58 12.44 37.20
C VAL A 125 4.02 12.59 38.61
N PHE A 126 2.99 11.83 38.96
CA PHE A 126 2.41 11.85 40.30
C PHE A 126 2.28 10.42 40.84
N ALA A 127 3.09 10.10 41.84
CA ALA A 127 3.04 8.82 42.54
C ALA A 127 1.83 8.78 43.49
N LEU A 128 0.88 7.89 43.19
CA LEU A 128 -0.27 7.62 44.07
C LEU A 128 0.07 6.51 45.09
N PRO A 129 -0.46 6.62 46.33
CA PRO A 129 -0.29 5.59 47.36
C PRO A 129 -1.05 4.30 47.02
N MET A 130 -0.51 3.17 47.45
CA MET A 130 -1.19 1.86 47.39
C MET A 130 -2.24 1.75 48.50
N ASN A 131 -3.38 1.13 48.20
CA ASN A 131 -4.43 0.78 49.17
C ASN A 131 -4.92 1.99 50.01
N GLN A 132 -4.95 3.18 49.41
CA GLN A 132 -5.44 4.42 50.01
C GLN A 132 -6.32 5.15 49.00
N MET A 133 -7.37 5.81 49.50
CA MET A 133 -8.31 6.60 48.70
C MET A 133 -7.77 8.00 48.42
N VAL A 134 -7.75 8.38 47.15
CA VAL A 134 -7.39 9.72 46.68
C VAL A 134 -8.55 10.28 45.85
N MET A 135 -8.93 11.53 46.09
CA MET A 135 -9.86 12.27 45.24
C MET A 135 -9.06 12.90 44.09
N ILE A 136 -9.45 12.62 42.84
CA ILE A 136 -8.88 13.24 41.64
C ILE A 136 -10.04 13.79 40.81
N ASP A 137 -10.02 15.08 40.49
CA ASP A 137 -11.06 15.77 39.68
C ASP A 137 -12.52 15.42 40.09
N GLY A 138 -12.76 15.22 41.39
CA GLY A 138 -14.09 14.88 41.95
C GLY A 138 -14.48 13.39 41.94
N SER A 139 -13.58 12.48 41.50
CA SER A 139 -13.77 11.02 41.56
C SER A 139 -12.86 10.37 42.60
N GLU A 140 -13.34 9.32 43.26
CA GLU A 140 -12.53 8.49 44.17
C GLU A 140 -11.67 7.51 43.35
N VAL A 141 -10.37 7.44 43.65
CA VAL A 141 -9.40 6.54 43.02
C VAL A 141 -8.61 5.78 44.08
N VAL A 142 -8.45 4.47 43.90
CA VAL A 142 -7.59 3.59 44.73
C VAL A 142 -6.71 2.74 43.80
N LEU A 143 -5.45 2.51 44.20
CA LEU A 143 -4.52 1.58 43.53
C LEU A 143 -4.41 0.30 44.37
N ILE A 144 -4.63 -0.85 43.74
CA ILE A 144 -4.35 -2.18 44.33
C ILE A 144 -3.35 -2.94 43.44
N GLU A 145 -2.61 -3.90 44.01
CA GLU A 145 -1.58 -4.66 43.29
C GLU A 145 -2.18 -5.56 42.18
N ALA A 146 -1.54 -5.62 41.01
CA ALA A 146 -1.97 -6.43 39.87
C ALA A 146 -1.30 -7.82 39.78
N ASN A 147 -0.26 -8.08 40.59
CA ASN A 147 0.51 -9.35 40.59
C ASN A 147 1.12 -9.71 39.21
N HIS A 148 1.31 -8.69 38.37
CA HIS A 148 1.85 -8.80 37.02
C HIS A 148 3.37 -8.59 37.00
N CYS A 149 3.82 -7.35 37.13
CA CYS A 149 5.22 -6.99 37.38
C CYS A 149 5.30 -6.03 38.58
N PRO A 150 6.44 -5.93 39.30
CA PRO A 150 6.48 -5.16 40.54
C PRO A 150 6.16 -3.67 40.31
N GLY A 151 5.10 -3.18 40.94
CA GLY A 151 4.57 -1.83 40.73
C GLY A 151 3.41 -1.73 39.72
N ALA A 152 2.95 -2.85 39.16
CA ALA A 152 1.75 -2.91 38.34
C ALA A 152 0.49 -2.85 39.20
N VAL A 153 -0.46 -1.99 38.83
CA VAL A 153 -1.66 -1.72 39.63
C VAL A 153 -2.95 -1.86 38.82
N GLN A 154 -3.98 -2.37 39.50
CA GLN A 154 -5.37 -2.24 39.09
C GLN A 154 -5.88 -0.92 39.67
N PHE A 155 -6.52 -0.08 38.85
CA PHE A 155 -7.16 1.16 39.31
C PHE A 155 -8.62 0.90 39.63
N LEU A 156 -9.06 1.30 40.82
CA LEU A 156 -10.45 1.29 41.25
C LEU A 156 -10.99 2.72 41.20
N PHE A 157 -11.89 3.01 40.27
CA PHE A 157 -12.50 4.33 40.07
C PHE A 157 -13.95 4.32 40.53
N LYS A 158 -14.33 5.22 41.45
CA LYS A 158 -15.74 5.44 41.81
C LYS A 158 -16.09 6.89 41.47
N VAL A 159 -16.86 7.03 40.39
CA VAL A 159 -17.17 8.28 39.71
C VAL A 159 -18.52 8.79 40.23
N LYS A 160 -18.58 10.05 40.67
CA LYS A 160 -19.82 10.67 41.14
C LYS A 160 -20.70 11.10 39.97
N LEU A 161 -22.01 10.91 40.10
CA LEU A 161 -23.02 11.31 39.11
C LEU A 161 -23.72 12.61 39.50
N GLU A 162 -24.23 13.31 38.48
CA GLU A 162 -25.03 14.54 38.63
C GLU A 162 -26.31 14.34 39.46
N ASN A 163 -26.87 13.13 39.44
CA ASN A 163 -28.04 12.75 40.26
C ASN A 163 -27.68 12.35 41.71
N GLY A 164 -26.45 12.58 42.16
CA GLY A 164 -25.97 12.22 43.50
C GLY A 164 -25.58 10.74 43.68
N GLY A 165 -25.80 9.89 42.68
CA GLY A 165 -25.32 8.50 42.68
C GLY A 165 -23.83 8.36 42.39
N PHE A 166 -23.36 7.11 42.32
CA PHE A 166 -21.99 6.77 41.95
C PHE A 166 -21.97 5.57 41.00
N GLU A 167 -21.02 5.54 40.08
CA GLU A 167 -20.66 4.37 39.26
C GLU A 167 -19.25 3.89 39.61
N ARG A 168 -19.07 2.57 39.63
CA ARG A 168 -17.82 1.89 40.01
C ARG A 168 -17.20 1.20 38.80
N TYR A 169 -15.95 1.54 38.48
CA TYR A 169 -15.18 0.92 37.41
C TYR A 169 -13.86 0.34 37.93
N VAL A 170 -13.53 -0.87 37.49
CA VAL A 170 -12.23 -1.49 37.74
C VAL A 170 -11.44 -1.49 36.43
N HIS A 171 -10.22 -0.96 36.44
CA HIS A 171 -9.29 -1.09 35.32
C HIS A 171 -8.10 -1.94 35.71
N THR A 172 -8.06 -3.17 35.23
CA THR A 172 -7.07 -4.19 35.64
C THR A 172 -5.64 -3.89 35.20
N GLY A 173 -5.44 -3.12 34.13
CA GLY A 173 -4.13 -3.04 33.46
C GLY A 173 -3.80 -4.39 32.83
N ASP A 174 -2.55 -4.82 32.92
CA ASP A 174 -2.21 -6.25 32.82
C ASP A 174 -2.15 -6.84 34.24
N PHE A 175 -2.78 -7.99 34.47
CA PHE A 175 -2.92 -8.54 35.82
C PHE A 175 -2.94 -10.08 35.86
N ARG A 176 -2.43 -10.66 36.95
CA ARG A 176 -2.59 -12.08 37.28
C ARG A 176 -3.44 -12.24 38.54
N PHE A 177 -4.69 -12.61 38.36
CA PHE A 177 -5.57 -12.96 39.47
C PHE A 177 -4.97 -14.07 40.34
N CYS A 178 -5.04 -13.88 41.65
CA CYS A 178 -4.76 -14.89 42.67
C CYS A 178 -5.85 -14.84 43.75
N ASP A 179 -6.03 -15.95 44.47
CA ASP A 179 -7.12 -16.07 45.45
C ASP A 179 -7.04 -15.02 46.58
N GLU A 180 -5.84 -14.54 46.88
CA GLU A 180 -5.54 -13.49 47.86
C GLU A 180 -6.27 -12.17 47.56
N MET A 181 -6.47 -11.84 46.27
CA MET A 181 -7.21 -10.64 45.85
C MET A 181 -8.67 -10.63 46.31
N ARG A 182 -9.28 -11.79 46.62
CA ARG A 182 -10.65 -11.84 47.15
C ARG A 182 -10.78 -11.34 48.59
N PHE A 183 -9.66 -11.14 49.28
CA PHE A 183 -9.62 -10.61 50.66
C PHE A 183 -9.22 -9.14 50.72
N ASP A 184 -8.93 -8.49 49.58
CA ASP A 184 -8.70 -7.05 49.55
C ASP A 184 -9.99 -6.28 49.84
N SER A 185 -9.94 -5.38 50.81
CA SER A 185 -11.10 -4.63 51.31
C SER A 185 -11.63 -3.60 50.31
N PHE A 186 -10.76 -3.02 49.47
CA PHE A 186 -11.16 -2.06 48.46
C PHE A 186 -11.77 -2.76 47.25
N LEU A 187 -11.15 -3.84 46.75
CA LEU A 187 -11.68 -4.63 45.64
C LEU A 187 -13.01 -5.31 45.99
N SER A 188 -13.18 -5.76 47.23
CA SER A 188 -14.47 -6.25 47.76
C SER A 188 -15.56 -5.17 47.70
N GLY A 189 -15.20 -3.90 47.90
CA GLY A 189 -16.07 -2.75 47.70
C GLY A 189 -16.50 -2.49 46.24
N PHE A 190 -15.97 -3.24 45.27
CA PHE A 190 -16.30 -3.18 43.84
C PHE A 190 -17.11 -4.39 43.34
N ILE A 191 -17.59 -5.27 44.24
CA ILE A 191 -18.58 -6.30 43.86
C ILE A 191 -19.88 -5.61 43.39
N GLY A 192 -20.39 -6.03 42.22
CA GLY A 192 -21.50 -5.40 41.50
C GLY A 192 -21.11 -4.09 40.78
N CYS A 193 -19.85 -3.94 40.34
CA CYS A 193 -19.37 -2.75 39.64
C CYS A 193 -20.00 -2.58 38.23
N ASP A 194 -20.01 -1.33 37.76
CA ASP A 194 -20.70 -0.89 36.55
C ASP A 194 -19.93 -1.23 35.26
N GLY A 195 -18.62 -1.49 35.37
CA GLY A 195 -17.81 -2.10 34.32
C GLY A 195 -16.40 -2.49 34.77
N VAL A 196 -15.87 -3.57 34.18
CA VAL A 196 -14.47 -3.99 34.33
C VAL A 196 -13.76 -3.85 32.99
N PHE A 197 -12.70 -3.04 32.95
CA PHE A 197 -11.72 -3.00 31.87
C PHE A 197 -10.69 -4.11 32.13
N LEU A 198 -10.79 -5.19 31.35
CA LEU A 198 -10.18 -6.49 31.63
C LEU A 198 -8.99 -6.78 30.70
N ASP A 199 -7.87 -7.24 31.25
CA ASP A 199 -6.81 -7.93 30.48
C ASP A 199 -7.41 -9.17 29.78
N THR A 200 -7.46 -9.12 28.46
CA THR A 200 -8.02 -10.20 27.63
C THR A 200 -6.95 -11.01 26.88
N THR A 201 -5.66 -10.84 27.23
CA THR A 201 -4.49 -11.45 26.55
C THR A 201 -4.60 -12.96 26.37
N TYR A 202 -5.03 -13.69 27.41
CA TYR A 202 -5.25 -15.14 27.36
C TYR A 202 -6.73 -15.53 27.50
N CYS A 203 -7.67 -14.66 27.08
CA CYS A 203 -9.10 -14.94 27.07
C CYS A 203 -9.51 -15.93 25.95
N ASN A 204 -9.02 -17.18 26.04
CA ASN A 204 -9.40 -18.28 25.17
C ASN A 204 -9.21 -19.64 25.88
N PRO A 205 -10.17 -20.60 25.79
CA PRO A 205 -10.08 -21.91 26.45
C PRO A 205 -8.82 -22.75 26.15
N LYS A 206 -8.05 -22.42 25.10
CA LYS A 206 -6.76 -23.09 24.81
C LYS A 206 -5.62 -22.67 25.75
N PHE A 207 -5.81 -21.63 26.57
CA PHE A 207 -4.80 -21.04 27.45
C PHE A 207 -5.12 -21.30 28.92
N VAL A 208 -5.01 -22.57 29.32
CA VAL A 208 -5.06 -23.01 30.72
C VAL A 208 -3.71 -23.62 31.05
N PHE A 209 -2.84 -22.83 31.66
CA PHE A 209 -1.45 -23.17 31.95
C PHE A 209 -1.16 -23.06 33.47
N PRO A 210 -0.11 -23.73 33.98
CA PRO A 210 0.16 -23.85 35.42
C PRO A 210 0.26 -22.53 36.18
N THR A 211 0.19 -22.63 37.50
CA THR A 211 0.45 -21.50 38.39
C THR A 211 1.89 -20.98 38.24
N GLN A 212 2.11 -19.74 38.68
CA GLN A 212 3.44 -19.16 38.78
C GLN A 212 4.36 -20.00 39.69
N GLU A 213 3.82 -20.53 40.80
CA GLU A 213 4.56 -21.32 41.78
C GLU A 213 4.99 -22.69 41.21
N GLU A 214 4.11 -23.44 40.55
CA GLU A 214 4.49 -24.69 39.87
C GLU A 214 5.57 -24.46 38.81
N SER A 215 5.48 -23.35 38.08
CA SER A 215 6.44 -22.97 37.05
C SER A 215 7.81 -22.57 37.62
N VAL A 216 7.84 -21.87 38.75
CA VAL A 216 9.06 -21.53 39.51
C VAL A 216 9.68 -22.78 40.13
N GLY A 217 8.87 -23.61 40.81
CA GLY A 217 9.28 -24.86 41.43
C GLY A 217 9.89 -25.83 40.43
N TYR A 218 9.34 -25.92 39.21
CA TYR A 218 9.94 -26.68 38.12
C TYR A 218 11.35 -26.21 37.80
N VAL A 219 11.56 -24.90 37.56
CA VAL A 219 12.88 -24.36 37.18
C VAL A 219 13.90 -24.57 38.29
N VAL A 220 13.53 -24.29 39.54
CA VAL A 220 14.37 -24.57 40.73
C VAL A 220 14.74 -26.05 40.81
N SER A 221 13.78 -26.97 40.60
CA SER A 221 14.06 -28.41 40.62
C SER A 221 15.02 -28.87 39.52
N VAL A 222 14.99 -28.22 38.34
CA VAL A 222 15.92 -28.52 37.23
C VAL A 222 17.33 -27.98 37.51
N ILE A 223 17.45 -26.76 38.06
CA ILE A 223 18.74 -26.17 38.44
C ILE A 223 19.40 -27.01 39.54
N ASP A 224 18.66 -27.35 40.60
CA ASP A 224 19.17 -28.17 41.70
C ASP A 224 19.56 -29.57 41.24
N LYS A 225 18.78 -30.19 40.34
CA LYS A 225 19.08 -31.52 39.81
C LYS A 225 20.36 -31.49 38.95
N ILE A 226 20.38 -30.68 37.90
CA ILE A 226 21.49 -30.66 36.94
C ILE A 226 22.76 -30.14 37.62
N GLY A 227 22.65 -29.21 38.58
CA GLY A 227 23.76 -28.76 39.40
C GLY A 227 24.43 -29.90 40.17
N LYS A 228 23.65 -30.78 40.81
CA LYS A 228 24.17 -31.96 41.52
C LYS A 228 24.83 -32.97 40.55
N GLU A 229 24.15 -33.31 39.45
CA GLU A 229 24.68 -34.21 38.41
C GLU A 229 26.02 -33.71 37.84
N CYS A 230 26.18 -32.39 37.66
CA CYS A 230 27.42 -31.79 37.16
C CYS A 230 28.54 -31.75 38.22
N VAL A 231 28.23 -31.49 39.49
CA VAL A 231 29.19 -31.59 40.61
C VAL A 231 29.72 -33.03 40.75
N GLU A 232 28.84 -34.02 40.73
CA GLU A 232 29.20 -35.45 40.82
C GLU A 232 30.09 -35.88 39.63
N THR A 233 29.80 -35.39 38.42
CA THR A 233 30.57 -35.72 37.20
C THR A 233 31.76 -34.77 36.94
N LYS A 234 32.07 -33.84 37.86
CA LYS A 234 33.12 -32.82 37.74
C LYS A 234 33.03 -31.95 36.46
N LYS A 235 31.82 -31.65 36.03
CA LYS A 235 31.52 -30.82 34.87
C LYS A 235 31.04 -29.42 35.28
N LYS A 236 31.36 -28.42 34.46
CA LYS A 236 30.82 -27.06 34.58
C LYS A 236 29.50 -26.96 33.81
N VAL A 237 28.45 -26.45 34.44
CA VAL A 237 27.17 -26.13 33.81
C VAL A 237 26.91 -24.62 33.88
N LEU A 238 26.28 -24.07 32.85
CA LEU A 238 25.78 -22.69 32.81
C LEU A 238 24.26 -22.69 32.65
N PHE A 239 23.55 -21.99 33.54
CA PHE A 239 22.11 -21.79 33.47
C PHE A 239 21.81 -20.40 32.90
N LEU A 240 21.01 -20.35 31.82
CA LEU A 240 20.63 -19.12 31.14
C LEU A 240 19.13 -18.86 31.32
N VAL A 241 18.74 -17.76 31.95
CA VAL A 241 17.32 -17.41 32.16
C VAL A 241 16.92 -16.26 31.24
N ALA A 242 16.05 -16.54 30.26
CA ALA A 242 15.57 -15.51 29.33
C ALA A 242 14.56 -14.57 29.99
N THR A 243 14.89 -13.28 30.07
CA THR A 243 13.94 -12.23 30.50
C THR A 243 13.95 -11.04 29.54
N TYR A 244 13.01 -10.12 29.75
CA TYR A 244 12.94 -8.82 29.08
C TYR A 244 13.21 -7.72 30.12
N VAL A 245 13.07 -6.44 29.74
CA VAL A 245 13.58 -5.30 30.54
C VAL A 245 12.99 -5.25 31.96
N ILE A 246 11.67 -5.24 32.09
CA ILE A 246 10.91 -5.39 33.36
C ILE A 246 9.93 -6.55 33.22
N GLY A 247 9.59 -7.23 34.32
CA GLY A 247 8.86 -8.49 34.31
C GLY A 247 9.78 -9.70 34.48
N LYS A 248 9.20 -10.86 34.82
CA LYS A 248 9.89 -12.10 35.20
C LYS A 248 10.88 -11.97 36.37
N ALA A 249 10.80 -10.90 37.16
CA ALA A 249 11.66 -10.69 38.33
C ALA A 249 11.40 -11.75 39.43
N LYS A 250 10.13 -12.15 39.62
CA LYS A 250 9.68 -13.13 40.62
C LYS A 250 10.40 -14.49 40.47
N ILE A 251 10.58 -14.99 39.24
CA ILE A 251 11.32 -16.23 38.99
C ILE A 251 12.83 -16.07 39.24
N LEU A 252 13.44 -14.91 38.97
CA LEU A 252 14.85 -14.68 39.31
C LEU A 252 15.07 -14.66 40.83
N VAL A 253 14.27 -13.89 41.56
CA VAL A 253 14.33 -13.80 43.03
C VAL A 253 14.17 -15.19 43.65
N GLU A 254 13.20 -15.99 43.18
CA GLU A 254 12.98 -17.32 43.72
C GLU A 254 14.05 -18.36 43.33
N ILE A 255 14.67 -18.26 42.15
CA ILE A 255 15.86 -19.07 41.82
C ILE A 255 17.00 -18.74 42.80
N ALA A 256 17.33 -17.46 42.97
CA ALA A 256 18.42 -17.05 43.85
C ALA A 256 18.17 -17.47 45.31
N ARG A 257 16.93 -17.26 45.80
CA ARG A 257 16.52 -17.60 47.18
C ARG A 257 16.50 -19.10 47.45
N ARG A 258 15.97 -19.91 46.54
CA ARG A 258 15.80 -21.36 46.75
C ARG A 258 17.06 -22.16 46.40
N CYS A 259 17.72 -21.88 45.27
CA CYS A 259 18.95 -22.56 44.85
C CYS A 259 20.20 -22.02 45.59
N LYS A 260 20.09 -20.92 46.35
CA LYS A 260 21.19 -20.23 47.06
C LYS A 260 22.36 -19.84 46.15
N ARG A 261 22.03 -19.25 45.00
CA ARG A 261 22.98 -18.79 43.98
C ARG A 261 22.76 -17.30 43.71
N LYS A 262 23.83 -16.53 43.53
CA LYS A 262 23.73 -15.18 42.93
C LYS A 262 23.20 -15.31 41.50
N ILE A 263 22.64 -14.25 40.92
CA ILE A 263 22.25 -14.20 39.51
C ILE A 263 23.01 -13.07 38.81
N VAL A 264 23.71 -13.42 37.73
CA VAL A 264 24.43 -12.46 36.88
C VAL A 264 23.41 -11.70 36.01
N VAL A 265 23.49 -10.38 36.06
CA VAL A 265 22.69 -9.42 35.29
C VAL A 265 23.58 -8.34 34.68
N ASP A 266 23.15 -7.71 33.60
CA ASP A 266 23.84 -6.52 33.08
C ASP A 266 23.54 -5.27 33.93
N ALA A 267 24.39 -4.25 33.84
CA ALA A 267 24.29 -2.98 34.58
C ALA A 267 22.90 -2.30 34.49
N ARG A 268 22.24 -2.38 33.32
CA ARG A 268 20.91 -1.77 33.11
C ARG A 268 19.85 -2.58 33.84
N LYS A 269 19.93 -3.92 33.77
CA LYS A 269 19.05 -4.83 34.51
C LYS A 269 19.29 -4.73 36.03
N MET A 270 20.54 -4.53 36.47
CA MET A 270 20.90 -4.26 37.87
C MET A 270 20.26 -2.96 38.39
N SER A 271 20.46 -1.84 37.68
CA SER A 271 19.84 -0.54 38.01
C SER A 271 18.31 -0.66 38.16
N ILE A 272 17.65 -1.31 37.19
CA ILE A 272 16.21 -1.58 37.22
C ILE A 272 15.81 -2.43 38.43
N LEU A 273 16.56 -3.49 38.75
CA LEU A 273 16.30 -4.32 39.94
C LEU A 273 16.51 -3.53 41.24
N GLY A 274 17.41 -2.54 41.26
CA GLY A 274 17.53 -1.55 42.34
C GLY A 274 16.24 -0.76 42.53
N ILE A 275 15.75 -0.08 41.48
CA ILE A 275 14.51 0.73 41.52
C ILE A 275 13.29 -0.10 41.97
N LEU A 276 13.22 -1.38 41.58
CA LEU A 276 12.13 -2.27 41.99
C LEU A 276 12.20 -2.74 43.45
N GLY A 277 13.29 -2.47 44.17
CA GLY A 277 13.55 -2.95 45.54
C GLY A 277 14.04 -4.40 45.60
N CYS A 278 14.68 -4.90 44.54
CA CYS A 278 15.19 -6.27 44.45
C CYS A 278 16.73 -6.37 44.50
N GLY A 279 17.44 -5.31 44.08
CA GLY A 279 18.92 -5.30 43.95
C GLY A 279 19.68 -5.35 45.28
N GLU A 280 19.16 -4.66 46.31
CA GLU A 280 19.84 -4.48 47.62
C GLU A 280 20.00 -5.78 48.45
N SER A 281 19.36 -6.86 48.00
CA SER A 281 19.35 -8.17 48.66
C SER A 281 20.66 -8.97 48.57
N GLY A 282 21.65 -8.51 47.79
CA GLY A 282 22.87 -9.25 47.49
C GLY A 282 22.67 -10.50 46.61
N MET A 283 21.45 -10.71 46.10
CA MET A 283 21.06 -11.87 45.29
C MET A 283 21.46 -11.74 43.82
N PHE A 284 21.86 -10.54 43.38
CA PHE A 284 22.28 -10.23 42.02
C PHE A 284 23.73 -9.78 41.99
N THR A 285 24.37 -9.89 40.82
CA THR A 285 25.73 -9.41 40.58
C THR A 285 25.94 -9.04 39.11
N GLU A 286 26.91 -8.18 38.84
CA GLU A 286 27.40 -7.87 37.49
C GLU A 286 28.67 -8.67 37.13
N ASP A 287 29.33 -9.29 38.11
CA ASP A 287 30.47 -10.16 37.85
C ASP A 287 30.01 -11.53 37.33
N VAL A 288 30.30 -11.77 36.04
CA VAL A 288 30.05 -13.00 35.28
C VAL A 288 30.68 -14.24 35.93
N ASN A 289 31.69 -14.07 36.79
CA ASN A 289 32.43 -15.14 37.45
C ASN A 289 31.84 -15.54 38.82
N GLU A 290 31.01 -14.71 39.44
CA GLU A 290 30.44 -14.98 40.77
C GLU A 290 29.29 -16.01 40.77
N SER A 291 28.75 -16.37 39.60
CA SER A 291 27.68 -17.37 39.49
C SER A 291 27.61 -18.00 38.10
N ASP A 292 27.02 -19.20 38.06
CA ASP A 292 26.66 -19.96 36.87
C ASP A 292 25.19 -19.79 36.46
N VAL A 293 24.45 -18.84 37.04
CA VAL A 293 23.08 -18.47 36.65
C VAL A 293 23.08 -17.07 36.05
N HIS A 294 22.96 -16.95 34.72
CA HIS A 294 23.04 -15.68 33.98
C HIS A 294 21.69 -15.33 33.36
N VAL A 295 21.28 -14.06 33.46
CA VAL A 295 20.12 -13.53 32.73
C VAL A 295 20.52 -13.19 31.30
N VAL A 296 19.67 -13.55 30.34
CA VAL A 296 19.91 -13.29 28.92
C VAL A 296 18.70 -12.68 28.23
N GLY A 297 18.93 -11.98 27.12
CA GLY A 297 17.88 -11.64 26.17
C GLY A 297 17.31 -12.90 25.50
N TRP A 298 16.01 -12.89 25.21
CA TRP A 298 15.28 -14.02 24.62
C TRP A 298 15.93 -14.62 23.37
N ASN A 299 16.46 -13.76 22.49
CA ASN A 299 17.16 -14.09 21.25
C ASN A 299 18.40 -14.99 21.44
N VAL A 300 18.97 -15.03 22.65
CA VAL A 300 20.08 -15.93 22.99
C VAL A 300 19.62 -17.39 23.06
N LEU A 301 18.38 -17.65 23.49
CA LEU A 301 17.83 -19.01 23.60
C LEU A 301 16.95 -19.41 22.42
N GLY A 302 16.30 -18.48 21.73
CA GLY A 302 15.48 -18.80 20.56
C GLY A 302 14.55 -17.69 20.08
N GLU A 303 13.70 -18.06 19.11
CA GLU A 303 12.70 -17.18 18.49
C GLU A 303 11.33 -17.89 18.44
N THR A 304 10.24 -17.14 18.62
CA THR A 304 8.86 -17.66 18.70
C THR A 304 7.99 -17.33 17.49
N TRP A 305 8.30 -17.88 16.30
CA TRP A 305 7.32 -17.91 15.21
C TRP A 305 7.58 -18.99 14.13
N PRO A 306 6.54 -19.68 13.61
CA PRO A 306 5.21 -19.87 14.21
C PRO A 306 5.22 -20.85 15.41
N TYR A 307 6.38 -21.46 15.69
CA TYR A 307 6.66 -22.28 16.87
C TYR A 307 8.02 -21.86 17.44
N PHE A 308 8.33 -22.19 18.70
CA PHE A 308 9.64 -21.90 19.27
C PHE A 308 10.78 -22.63 18.53
N ARG A 309 11.76 -21.85 18.07
CA ARG A 309 12.98 -22.31 17.39
C ARG A 309 14.18 -22.11 18.33
N PRO A 310 14.83 -23.17 18.81
CA PRO A 310 15.97 -23.07 19.73
C PRO A 310 17.25 -22.54 19.04
N ASN A 311 17.91 -21.57 19.66
CA ASN A 311 19.18 -21.00 19.20
C ASN A 311 20.39 -21.75 19.79
N PHE A 312 20.46 -23.06 19.52
CA PHE A 312 21.60 -23.89 19.94
C PHE A 312 22.95 -23.44 19.38
N VAL A 313 22.97 -22.63 18.30
CA VAL A 313 24.21 -22.04 17.79
C VAL A 313 24.75 -21.02 18.79
N LYS A 314 23.93 -20.05 19.22
CA LYS A 314 24.39 -19.03 20.17
C LYS A 314 24.67 -19.59 21.57
N MET A 315 23.92 -20.60 22.01
CA MET A 315 24.25 -21.34 23.23
C MET A 315 25.60 -22.05 23.13
N SER A 316 25.92 -22.67 21.97
CA SER A 316 27.20 -23.34 21.77
C SER A 316 28.37 -22.36 21.69
N GLU A 317 28.17 -21.16 21.14
CA GLU A 317 29.16 -20.07 21.18
C GLU A 317 29.47 -19.70 22.64
N ILE A 318 28.45 -19.42 23.46
CA ILE A 318 28.60 -19.07 24.88
C ILE A 318 29.24 -20.20 25.69
N MET A 319 28.89 -21.46 25.40
CA MET A 319 29.46 -22.66 26.03
C MET A 319 30.98 -22.73 25.84
N VAL A 320 31.44 -22.50 24.60
CA VAL A 320 32.88 -22.53 24.25
C VAL A 320 33.60 -21.27 24.74
N GLU A 321 33.02 -20.09 24.53
CA GLU A 321 33.57 -18.78 24.93
C GLU A 321 33.86 -18.71 26.43
N LYS A 322 32.96 -19.26 27.27
CA LYS A 322 33.07 -19.22 28.73
C LYS A 322 33.57 -20.53 29.36
N GLY A 323 33.89 -21.55 28.54
CA GLY A 323 34.50 -22.80 28.99
C GLY A 323 33.61 -23.64 29.93
N TYR A 324 32.36 -23.88 29.54
CA TYR A 324 31.41 -24.78 30.22
C TYR A 324 31.22 -26.10 29.45
N ASP A 325 30.92 -27.19 30.15
CA ASP A 325 30.65 -28.52 29.57
C ASP A 325 29.18 -28.73 29.17
N LYS A 326 28.26 -27.93 29.74
CA LYS A 326 26.80 -28.02 29.56
C LYS A 326 26.16 -26.64 29.67
N VAL A 327 25.13 -26.36 28.86
CA VAL A 327 24.33 -25.12 28.98
C VAL A 327 22.83 -25.44 29.02
N VAL A 328 22.11 -24.87 29.99
CA VAL A 328 20.68 -25.10 30.23
C VAL A 328 19.94 -23.76 30.17
N GLY A 329 19.12 -23.58 29.14
CA GLY A 329 18.29 -22.40 28.94
C GLY A 329 16.88 -22.57 29.52
N PHE A 330 16.34 -21.51 30.13
CA PHE A 330 14.94 -21.41 30.55
C PHE A 330 14.25 -20.26 29.81
N VAL A 331 13.10 -20.53 29.19
CA VAL A 331 12.26 -19.55 28.50
C VAL A 331 10.89 -19.47 29.22
N PRO A 332 10.68 -18.49 30.12
CA PRO A 332 9.44 -18.34 30.88
C PRO A 332 8.35 -17.63 30.05
N THR A 333 7.42 -18.40 29.47
CA THR A 333 6.33 -17.86 28.65
C THR A 333 5.10 -18.76 28.51
N GLY A 334 3.91 -18.18 28.66
CA GLY A 334 2.64 -18.83 28.31
C GLY A 334 2.44 -19.08 26.80
N TRP A 335 3.12 -18.30 25.94
CA TRP A 335 2.90 -18.32 24.48
C TRP A 335 3.24 -19.66 23.80
N THR A 336 4.11 -20.48 24.40
CA THR A 336 4.50 -21.79 23.85
C THR A 336 3.66 -22.96 24.37
N TYR A 337 2.62 -22.71 25.17
CA TYR A 337 1.84 -23.77 25.80
C TYR A 337 0.64 -24.23 24.94
N GLU A 338 0.62 -25.52 24.61
CA GLU A 338 -0.53 -26.20 24.03
C GLU A 338 -1.09 -27.20 25.07
N VAL A 339 -2.34 -26.99 25.53
CA VAL A 339 -3.03 -27.81 26.55
C VAL A 339 -2.98 -29.32 26.29
N LYS A 340 -2.80 -29.76 25.03
CA LYS A 340 -2.76 -31.18 24.63
C LYS A 340 -1.50 -31.96 25.10
N ARG A 341 -0.62 -31.40 25.94
CA ARG A 341 0.64 -32.07 26.34
C ARG A 341 0.94 -32.18 27.85
N ASN A 342 0.31 -31.40 28.74
CA ASN A 342 0.46 -31.46 30.22
C ASN A 342 1.90 -31.64 30.76
N LYS A 343 2.92 -31.16 30.06
CA LYS A 343 4.33 -31.28 30.44
C LYS A 343 5.13 -30.07 29.96
N PHE A 344 6.07 -29.62 30.78
CA PHE A 344 7.11 -28.66 30.42
C PHE A 344 7.86 -29.17 29.18
N ALA A 345 7.88 -28.38 28.11
CA ALA A 345 8.39 -28.83 26.82
C ALA A 345 9.89 -28.50 26.72
N VAL A 346 10.73 -29.53 26.66
CA VAL A 346 12.19 -29.35 26.56
C VAL A 346 12.66 -29.58 25.12
N ARG A 347 13.73 -28.90 24.73
CA ARG A 347 14.49 -29.09 23.49
C ARG A 347 15.91 -29.45 23.86
N PHE A 348 16.46 -30.48 23.23
CA PHE A 348 17.80 -31.00 23.51
C PHE A 348 18.62 -30.98 22.21
N LYS A 349 19.90 -30.61 22.30
CA LYS A 349 20.89 -30.83 21.25
C LYS A 349 22.27 -30.92 21.89
N ASP A 350 22.99 -32.02 21.63
CA ASP A 350 24.32 -32.26 22.16
C ASP A 350 24.36 -32.03 23.70
N SER A 351 25.26 -31.17 24.20
CA SER A 351 25.34 -30.79 25.63
C SER A 351 24.47 -29.57 26.01
N MET A 352 23.41 -29.28 25.26
CA MET A 352 22.55 -28.12 25.48
C MET A 352 21.07 -28.49 25.62
N GLU A 353 20.40 -27.89 26.60
CA GLU A 353 18.98 -28.10 26.91
C GLU A 353 18.25 -26.75 26.96
N ILE A 354 17.03 -26.64 26.42
CA ILE A 354 16.18 -25.45 26.57
C ILE A 354 14.80 -25.89 27.06
N HIS A 355 14.43 -25.41 28.24
CA HIS A 355 13.15 -25.64 28.89
C HIS A 355 12.17 -24.52 28.54
N LEU A 356 11.06 -24.87 27.90
CA LEU A 356 9.92 -23.98 27.70
C LEU A 356 9.02 -24.07 28.93
N VAL A 357 9.06 -23.01 29.73
CA VAL A 357 8.42 -22.93 31.06
C VAL A 357 7.14 -22.11 30.88
N PRO A 358 5.92 -22.68 31.08
CA PRO A 358 4.65 -22.02 30.82
C PRO A 358 4.25 -20.99 31.90
N TYR A 359 5.20 -20.14 32.29
CA TYR A 359 5.05 -19.07 33.25
C TYR A 359 4.45 -17.81 32.58
N SER A 360 3.41 -17.23 33.18
CA SER A 360 2.82 -15.96 32.76
C SER A 360 2.65 -14.98 33.92
N GLU A 361 2.56 -13.70 33.58
CA GLU A 361 2.21 -12.60 34.48
C GLU A 361 0.83 -12.01 34.16
N HIS A 362 0.12 -12.59 33.18
CA HIS A 362 -1.30 -12.33 32.89
C HIS A 362 -2.16 -13.52 33.35
N SER A 363 -3.41 -13.27 33.70
CA SER A 363 -4.42 -14.28 34.04
C SER A 363 -4.67 -15.27 32.90
N ASN A 364 -4.87 -16.55 33.24
CA ASN A 364 -5.29 -17.60 32.30
C ASN A 364 -6.82 -17.57 32.09
N TYR A 365 -7.34 -18.39 31.17
CA TYR A 365 -8.76 -18.35 30.81
C TYR A 365 -9.73 -18.62 31.99
N ASP A 366 -9.39 -19.54 32.88
CA ASP A 366 -10.27 -19.92 33.99
C ASP A 366 -10.17 -18.90 35.14
N GLU A 367 -8.98 -18.35 35.40
CA GLU A 367 -8.76 -17.27 36.37
C GLU A 367 -9.50 -15.99 35.98
N LEU A 368 -9.48 -15.61 34.69
CA LEU A 368 -10.27 -14.48 34.18
C LEU A 368 -11.77 -14.66 34.47
N ARG A 369 -12.28 -15.90 34.33
CA ARG A 369 -13.68 -16.21 34.61
C ARG A 369 -13.99 -16.21 36.11
N GLU A 370 -13.09 -16.72 36.95
CA GLU A 370 -13.26 -16.68 38.41
C GLU A 370 -13.16 -15.24 38.97
N TYR A 371 -12.35 -14.36 38.36
CA TYR A 371 -12.28 -12.93 38.70
C TYR A 371 -13.59 -12.20 38.36
N ILE A 372 -14.11 -12.38 37.14
CA ILE A 372 -15.40 -11.78 36.73
C ILE A 372 -16.56 -12.34 37.56
N LYS A 373 -16.56 -13.64 37.87
CA LYS A 373 -17.53 -14.31 38.75
C LYS A 373 -17.48 -13.82 40.20
N PHE A 374 -16.33 -13.37 40.68
CA PHE A 374 -16.15 -12.73 41.98
C PHE A 374 -16.72 -11.31 41.99
N LEU A 375 -16.33 -10.47 41.02
CA LEU A 375 -16.79 -9.07 40.95
C LEU A 375 -18.24 -8.91 40.48
N LYS A 376 -18.79 -9.87 39.72
CA LYS A 376 -20.13 -9.83 39.10
C LYS A 376 -20.48 -8.46 38.47
N PRO A 377 -19.66 -7.95 37.54
CA PRO A 377 -19.88 -6.64 36.96
C PRO A 377 -21.08 -6.61 36.02
N LYS A 378 -21.63 -5.41 35.78
CA LYS A 378 -22.67 -5.20 34.76
C LYS A 378 -22.13 -5.44 33.35
N ARG A 379 -20.93 -4.94 33.03
CA ARG A 379 -20.29 -5.11 31.70
C ARG A 379 -18.80 -5.42 31.80
N VAL A 380 -18.28 -6.15 30.80
CA VAL A 380 -16.84 -6.43 30.62
C VAL A 380 -16.36 -5.75 29.35
N ILE A 381 -15.32 -4.93 29.47
CA ILE A 381 -14.71 -4.14 28.41
C ILE A 381 -13.31 -4.72 28.15
N PRO A 382 -13.02 -5.28 26.96
CA PRO A 382 -11.67 -5.75 26.64
C PRO A 382 -10.67 -4.59 26.58
N THR A 383 -9.47 -4.83 27.09
CA THR A 383 -8.31 -3.94 26.88
C THR A 383 -7.35 -4.47 25.79
N VAL A 384 -7.43 -5.76 25.45
CA VAL A 384 -6.52 -6.44 24.49
C VAL A 384 -7.31 -7.25 23.45
N GLY A 385 -7.08 -7.00 22.16
CA GLY A 385 -7.79 -7.67 21.06
C GLY A 385 -7.65 -6.97 19.70
N VAL A 386 -8.44 -7.43 18.73
CA VAL A 386 -8.67 -6.75 17.44
C VAL A 386 -10.03 -6.04 17.52
N ASP A 387 -10.16 -4.89 16.85
CA ASP A 387 -11.39 -4.07 16.81
C ASP A 387 -11.98 -3.67 18.18
N ILE A 388 -11.12 -3.52 19.20
CA ILE A 388 -11.49 -3.06 20.56
C ILE A 388 -12.19 -1.68 20.53
N GLU A 389 -11.86 -0.86 19.53
CA GLU A 389 -12.46 0.46 19.29
C GLU A 389 -13.94 0.40 18.90
N LYS A 390 -14.43 -0.78 18.48
CA LYS A 390 -15.83 -1.07 18.16
C LYS A 390 -16.36 -2.13 19.12
N LEU A 391 -17.00 -1.69 20.22
CA LEU A 391 -17.60 -2.59 21.21
C LEU A 391 -18.64 -3.55 20.59
N ASP A 392 -19.35 -3.12 19.55
CA ASP A 392 -20.34 -3.94 18.83
C ASP A 392 -19.73 -4.89 17.78
N SER A 393 -18.40 -4.98 17.67
CA SER A 393 -17.73 -5.91 16.76
C SER A 393 -18.09 -7.37 17.07
N LYS A 394 -18.03 -8.24 16.05
CA LYS A 394 -18.32 -9.68 16.19
C LYS A 394 -17.29 -10.35 17.11
N GLU A 395 -16.09 -9.81 17.15
CA GLU A 395 -14.92 -10.20 17.93
C GLU A 395 -15.11 -9.89 19.41
N VAL A 396 -15.48 -8.65 19.76
CA VAL A 396 -15.80 -8.26 21.16
C VAL A 396 -17.02 -9.02 21.67
N ASN A 397 -18.10 -9.10 20.88
CA ASN A 397 -19.29 -9.91 21.20
C ASN A 397 -18.96 -11.39 21.45
N LYS A 398 -18.04 -11.97 20.67
CA LYS A 398 -17.59 -13.36 20.81
C LYS A 398 -16.71 -13.55 22.05
N MET A 399 -15.92 -12.55 22.41
CA MET A 399 -15.11 -12.54 23.63
C MET A 399 -16.02 -12.44 24.88
N GLN A 400 -16.95 -11.47 24.92
CA GLN A 400 -17.87 -11.27 26.04
C GLN A 400 -18.73 -12.51 26.34
N LYS A 401 -19.07 -13.32 25.33
CA LYS A 401 -19.78 -14.61 25.51
C LYS A 401 -19.05 -15.63 26.38
N HIS A 402 -17.73 -15.49 26.63
CA HIS A 402 -17.01 -16.31 27.61
C HIS A 402 -17.40 -16.00 29.08
N PHE A 403 -18.06 -14.86 29.32
CA PHE A 403 -18.49 -14.36 30.62
C PHE A 403 -20.02 -14.30 30.79
N SER A 404 -20.81 -14.80 29.83
CA SER A 404 -22.27 -14.95 30.02
C SER A 404 -22.57 -15.87 31.21
N GLY A 405 -23.58 -15.52 31.99
CA GLY A 405 -23.88 -16.12 33.29
C GLY A 405 -22.92 -15.75 34.44
N LEU A 406 -21.87 -14.95 34.18
CA LEU A 406 -20.93 -14.43 35.21
C LEU A 406 -21.05 -12.91 35.44
N VAL A 407 -21.76 -12.21 34.55
CA VAL A 407 -22.07 -10.77 34.62
C VAL A 407 -23.52 -10.55 35.04
N ASP A 408 -23.88 -9.33 35.48
CA ASP A 408 -25.29 -8.96 35.71
C ASP A 408 -26.04 -8.74 34.38
N GLU A 409 -26.58 -9.84 33.85
CA GLU A 409 -27.39 -9.82 32.62
C GLU A 409 -28.75 -9.11 32.80
N MET A 410 -29.23 -8.88 34.03
CA MET A 410 -30.47 -8.13 34.27
C MET A 410 -30.25 -6.62 34.16
N ALA A 411 -29.11 -6.11 34.63
CA ALA A 411 -28.73 -4.71 34.41
C ALA A 411 -28.66 -4.37 32.91
N ASN A 412 -28.05 -5.24 32.08
CA ASN A 412 -27.96 -5.02 30.64
C ASN A 412 -29.33 -5.00 29.93
N LYS A 413 -30.28 -5.86 30.36
CA LYS A 413 -31.67 -5.78 29.87
C LYS A 413 -32.36 -4.48 30.26
N LYS A 414 -32.09 -3.94 31.45
CA LYS A 414 -32.68 -2.67 31.93
C LYS A 414 -32.11 -1.46 31.18
N ASP A 415 -30.80 -1.41 30.93
CA ASP A 415 -30.16 -0.39 30.07
C ASP A 415 -30.69 -0.46 28.63
N PHE A 416 -30.83 -1.68 28.06
CA PHE A 416 -31.40 -1.89 26.72
C PHE A 416 -32.83 -1.37 26.60
N LEU A 417 -33.70 -1.67 27.56
CA LEU A 417 -35.08 -1.16 27.61
C LEU A 417 -35.12 0.37 27.81
N LEU A 418 -34.27 0.93 28.68
CA LEU A 418 -34.12 2.38 28.87
C LEU A 418 -33.65 3.11 27.60
N GLY A 419 -32.96 2.42 26.68
CA GLY A 419 -32.62 2.94 25.36
C GLY A 419 -33.85 3.36 24.56
N PHE A 420 -34.89 2.52 24.52
CA PHE A 420 -36.16 2.84 23.84
C PHE A 420 -36.90 4.00 24.53
N TYR A 421 -36.88 4.08 25.86
CA TYR A 421 -37.49 5.18 26.60
C TYR A 421 -36.73 6.52 26.53
N ARG A 422 -35.48 6.55 26.04
CA ARG A 422 -34.74 7.82 25.85
C ARG A 422 -35.09 8.53 24.54
N GLN A 423 -35.48 7.81 23.49
CA GLN A 423 -35.81 8.45 22.21
C GLN A 423 -37.13 9.22 22.24
N SER A 424 -38.04 8.93 23.19
CA SER A 424 -39.32 9.64 23.33
C SER A 424 -39.26 10.97 24.09
N TYR A 425 -38.14 11.32 24.73
CA TYR A 425 -38.02 12.51 25.60
C TYR A 425 -36.99 13.56 25.14
N GLN A 426 -36.33 13.39 24.00
CA GLN A 426 -35.43 14.42 23.42
C GLN A 426 -36.06 15.24 22.29
N LYS A 427 -37.40 15.22 22.15
CA LYS A 427 -38.14 15.98 21.14
C LYS A 427 -39.31 16.78 21.71
N ASN A 428 -39.09 17.42 22.87
CA ASN A 428 -39.76 18.64 23.34
C ASN A 428 -39.13 19.12 24.65
N GLU A 429 -38.40 20.25 24.60
CA GLU A 429 -38.56 21.38 25.52
C GLU A 429 -37.56 22.51 25.20
N LYS A 430 -38.10 23.73 25.04
CA LYS A 430 -37.37 24.99 25.13
C LYS A 430 -38.41 26.05 25.48
N ASN A 431 -38.20 26.73 26.61
CA ASN A 431 -39.16 27.61 27.28
C ASN A 431 -40.33 26.78 27.90
N ASP A 432 -40.90 27.13 29.05
CA ASP A 432 -40.85 28.41 29.79
C ASP A 432 -40.34 28.27 31.24
N VAL A 433 -40.54 29.33 32.06
CA VAL A 433 -39.98 29.53 33.39
C VAL A 433 -41.05 29.35 34.50
N ASP A 434 -40.57 28.95 35.69
CA ASP A 434 -41.12 29.21 37.04
C ASP A 434 -42.04 28.18 37.78
N VAL A 435 -41.80 28.13 39.11
CA VAL A 435 -42.74 27.88 40.22
C VAL A 435 -43.23 26.45 40.59
N VAL A 436 -42.55 25.88 41.62
CA VAL A 436 -43.11 25.26 42.87
C VAL A 436 -43.65 23.81 42.91
N SER A 437 -43.11 23.04 43.90
CA SER A 437 -43.58 21.82 44.62
C SER A 437 -44.35 20.69 43.90
N GLY A 438 -44.17 19.39 44.21
CA GLY A 438 -43.42 18.75 45.29
C GLY A 438 -44.32 18.01 46.30
N LEU A 439 -44.48 16.69 46.14
CA LEU A 439 -44.93 15.65 47.09
C LEU A 439 -44.31 14.34 46.57
N ALA A 440 -43.48 13.58 47.29
CA ALA A 440 -43.72 12.75 48.47
C ALA A 440 -44.42 11.40 48.18
N GLU A 441 -43.64 10.31 48.31
CA GLU A 441 -43.94 8.99 48.93
C GLU A 441 -45.21 8.20 48.51
N VAL A 442 -45.19 6.85 48.41
CA VAL A 442 -45.34 5.93 49.55
C VAL A 442 -45.16 4.46 49.09
N TYR A 443 -44.31 3.68 49.79
CA TYR A 443 -44.32 2.20 50.04
C TYR A 443 -44.42 1.22 48.82
N ALA A 444 -43.64 0.13 48.68
CA ALA A 444 -43.35 -1.04 49.55
C ALA A 444 -44.57 -1.98 49.75
N GLY A 445 -44.49 -3.30 49.59
CA GLY A 445 -43.37 -4.19 49.19
C GLY A 445 -43.82 -5.66 49.07
N GLU A 446 -42.88 -6.63 49.21
CA GLU A 446 -43.11 -8.08 49.42
C GLU A 446 -43.76 -8.93 48.28
N ASP A 447 -43.67 -10.27 48.22
CA ASP A 447 -42.53 -11.20 48.43
C ASP A 447 -42.83 -12.62 47.83
N LYS A 448 -41.80 -13.46 47.60
CA LYS A 448 -41.77 -14.95 47.53
C LYS A 448 -42.72 -15.81 46.63
N ASN A 449 -42.08 -16.73 45.88
CA ASN A 449 -42.43 -18.16 45.67
C ASN A 449 -43.70 -18.54 44.85
N ALA A 450 -43.87 -19.78 44.32
CA ALA A 450 -42.96 -20.79 43.73
C ALA A 450 -43.76 -21.94 43.06
N CYS A 451 -43.19 -22.55 42.00
CA CYS A 451 -43.43 -23.91 41.44
C CYS A 451 -44.84 -24.47 41.06
N GLU A 452 -44.87 -25.13 39.88
CA GLU A 452 -45.60 -26.41 39.55
C GLU A 452 -47.16 -26.45 39.58
N ASP A 453 -47.88 -27.34 38.85
CA ASP A 453 -47.64 -28.08 37.58
C ASP A 453 -49.01 -28.61 37.04
N GLY A 454 -49.11 -28.94 35.75
CA GLY A 454 -50.29 -29.59 35.11
C GLY A 454 -51.52 -28.69 34.83
N GLY A 455 -52.47 -29.07 33.97
CA GLY A 455 -52.53 -30.23 33.07
C GLY A 455 -53.90 -30.38 32.35
N ASP A 456 -53.91 -31.17 31.27
CA ASP A 456 -55.06 -31.72 30.51
C ASP A 456 -55.91 -30.86 29.54
N ASN A 457 -56.75 -31.55 28.75
CA ASN A 457 -56.97 -31.29 27.32
C ASN A 457 -58.44 -31.48 26.82
N VAL A 458 -58.96 -30.48 26.07
CA VAL A 458 -59.68 -30.67 24.75
C VAL A 458 -61.06 -31.41 24.79
N PRO A 459 -61.95 -31.40 23.75
CA PRO A 459 -62.23 -30.50 22.59
C PRO A 459 -63.66 -29.88 22.59
N SER A 460 -63.98 -28.95 21.65
CA SER A 460 -64.96 -29.18 20.55
C SER A 460 -65.48 -27.92 19.80
N ARG A 461 -65.40 -27.98 18.45
CA ARG A 461 -66.21 -27.33 17.36
C ARG A 461 -66.83 -25.91 17.55
N GLY A 462 -66.55 -25.02 16.57
CA GLY A 462 -67.32 -23.79 16.27
C GLY A 462 -68.60 -24.03 15.43
N PRO A 463 -69.19 -23.02 14.72
CA PRO A 463 -68.48 -22.00 13.92
C PRO A 463 -69.01 -20.53 13.95
N LEU A 464 -68.23 -19.62 13.31
CA LEU A 464 -68.59 -18.38 12.56
C LEU A 464 -69.72 -17.43 13.03
N LEU A 465 -69.41 -16.13 13.18
CA LEU A 465 -70.07 -15.01 12.45
C LEU A 465 -69.26 -13.68 12.54
N HIS A 466 -69.72 -12.63 11.82
CA HIS A 466 -68.94 -11.50 11.25
C HIS A 466 -68.51 -10.31 12.15
N ASP A 467 -67.37 -9.72 11.74
CA ASP A 467 -66.97 -8.30 11.63
C ASP A 467 -67.44 -7.18 12.58
N THR A 468 -66.46 -6.40 13.06
CA THR A 468 -66.32 -4.99 12.62
C THR A 468 -64.83 -4.56 12.67
N ALA A 469 -64.39 -3.67 11.76
CA ALA A 469 -62.98 -3.26 11.60
C ALA A 469 -62.54 -2.11 12.52
N PRO A 470 -61.22 -1.84 12.63
CA PRO A 470 -60.71 -0.62 11.97
C PRO A 470 -59.27 -0.68 11.36
N SER A 471 -59.05 0.17 10.35
CA SER A 471 -57.80 0.86 9.90
C SER A 471 -56.39 0.26 10.15
N SER A 472 -55.54 0.18 9.11
CA SER A 472 -54.10 -0.14 9.27
C SER A 472 -53.07 0.49 8.30
N ASP A 473 -53.46 1.37 7.35
CA ASP A 473 -52.56 1.80 6.24
C ASP A 473 -51.30 2.60 6.63
N SER A 474 -51.33 3.39 7.72
CA SER A 474 -50.25 4.36 8.03
C SER A 474 -48.85 3.73 8.15
N SER A 475 -48.76 2.51 8.68
CA SER A 475 -47.47 1.86 8.97
C SER A 475 -46.73 1.29 7.75
N VAL A 476 -47.42 1.17 6.60
CA VAL A 476 -46.81 0.70 5.35
C VAL A 476 -46.12 1.88 4.65
N THR A 477 -46.77 3.04 4.62
CA THR A 477 -46.24 4.26 3.99
C THR A 477 -44.95 4.75 4.67
N GLU A 478 -44.87 4.74 6.01
CA GLU A 478 -43.65 5.11 6.74
C GLU A 478 -42.46 4.19 6.41
N ARG A 479 -42.70 2.89 6.24
CA ARG A 479 -41.64 1.93 5.86
C ARG A 479 -41.14 2.17 4.44
N LEU A 480 -42.06 2.36 3.50
CA LEU A 480 -41.71 2.67 2.11
C LEU A 480 -40.99 4.01 1.99
N LEU A 481 -41.34 5.02 2.80
CA LEU A 481 -40.61 6.29 2.85
C LEU A 481 -39.14 6.09 3.26
N VAL A 482 -38.87 5.31 4.31
CA VAL A 482 -37.48 5.01 4.74
C VAL A 482 -36.73 4.23 3.66
N GLU A 483 -37.35 3.20 3.07
CA GLU A 483 -36.73 2.36 2.03
C GLU A 483 -36.42 3.12 0.74
N LEU A 484 -37.22 4.14 0.39
CA LEU A 484 -36.92 5.06 -0.70
C LEU A 484 -35.88 6.13 -0.34
N CYS A 485 -35.86 6.61 0.91
CA CYS A 485 -34.91 7.63 1.37
C CYS A 485 -33.45 7.12 1.30
N ASP A 486 -33.24 5.81 1.54
CA ASP A 486 -31.94 5.13 1.38
C ASP A 486 -31.59 4.80 -0.10
N SER A 487 -32.56 4.93 -1.04
CA SER A 487 -32.44 4.46 -2.43
C SER A 487 -32.47 5.57 -3.50
N LEU A 488 -33.02 6.74 -3.18
CA LEU A 488 -33.17 7.89 -4.07
C LEU A 488 -32.14 9.01 -3.73
N PRO A 489 -31.86 9.94 -4.65
CA PRO A 489 -30.92 11.02 -4.38
C PRO A 489 -31.39 11.94 -3.26
N ALA A 490 -30.47 12.41 -2.40
CA ALA A 490 -30.77 13.23 -1.22
C ALA A 490 -31.38 14.64 -1.51
N TRP A 491 -31.63 14.97 -2.78
CA TRP A 491 -32.39 16.16 -3.17
C TRP A 491 -33.88 15.88 -3.42
N VAL A 492 -34.30 14.61 -3.51
CA VAL A 492 -35.70 14.21 -3.66
C VAL A 492 -36.42 14.40 -2.32
N THR A 493 -37.51 15.16 -2.31
CA THR A 493 -38.21 15.52 -1.07
C THR A 493 -39.16 14.43 -0.60
N GLU A 494 -39.51 14.44 0.69
CA GLU A 494 -40.48 13.51 1.29
C GLU A 494 -41.85 13.56 0.58
N GLU A 495 -42.29 14.75 0.15
CA GLU A 495 -43.51 14.93 -0.66
C GLU A 495 -43.39 14.30 -2.06
N GLN A 496 -42.23 14.38 -2.70
CA GLN A 496 -41.97 13.73 -3.99
C GLN A 496 -41.93 12.19 -3.83
N MET A 497 -41.33 11.68 -2.76
CA MET A 497 -41.35 10.25 -2.45
C MET A 497 -42.77 9.75 -2.15
N LEU A 498 -43.57 10.50 -1.38
CA LEU A 498 -45.00 10.20 -1.16
C LEU A 498 -45.80 10.22 -2.47
N TYR A 499 -45.54 11.16 -3.37
CA TYR A 499 -46.15 11.19 -4.70
C TYR A 499 -45.78 9.95 -5.53
N LEU A 500 -44.50 9.53 -5.52
CA LEU A 500 -44.04 8.33 -6.22
C LEU A 500 -44.64 7.04 -5.64
N ILE A 501 -44.68 6.89 -4.30
CA ILE A 501 -45.37 5.79 -3.59
C ILE A 501 -46.84 5.71 -4.06
N LYS A 502 -47.53 6.85 -4.09
CA LYS A 502 -48.93 6.95 -4.49
C LYS A 502 -49.18 6.69 -5.98
N LYS A 503 -48.22 7.04 -6.85
CA LYS A 503 -48.30 6.87 -8.31
C LYS A 503 -48.00 5.43 -8.76
N HIS A 504 -47.07 4.73 -8.09
CA HIS A 504 -46.62 3.37 -8.45
C HIS A 504 -47.00 2.32 -7.38
N ALA A 505 -48.15 2.51 -6.73
CA ALA A 505 -48.81 1.55 -5.83
C ALA A 505 -47.93 0.95 -4.72
N GLY A 506 -46.91 1.68 -4.26
CA GLY A 506 -46.05 1.28 -3.14
C GLY A 506 -45.06 0.13 -3.40
N ASN A 507 -44.73 -0.21 -4.65
CA ASN A 507 -43.62 -1.13 -4.92
C ASN A 507 -42.28 -0.35 -5.00
N PRO A 508 -41.38 -0.45 -4.01
CA PRO A 508 -40.18 0.39 -3.96
C PRO A 508 -39.23 0.13 -5.14
N VAL A 509 -39.17 -1.09 -5.66
CA VAL A 509 -38.29 -1.44 -6.80
C VAL A 509 -38.76 -0.78 -8.10
N GLU A 510 -40.07 -0.79 -8.36
CA GLU A 510 -40.65 -0.11 -9.52
C GLU A 510 -40.57 1.41 -9.37
N ILE A 511 -40.77 1.95 -8.17
CA ILE A 511 -40.61 3.39 -7.88
C ILE A 511 -39.20 3.86 -8.20
N VAL A 512 -38.18 3.18 -7.66
CA VAL A 512 -36.77 3.56 -7.85
C VAL A 512 -36.35 3.41 -9.32
N SER A 513 -36.76 2.33 -9.99
CA SER A 513 -36.44 2.14 -11.41
C SER A 513 -37.09 3.20 -12.30
N ASN A 514 -38.40 3.47 -12.14
CA ASN A 514 -39.09 4.50 -12.92
C ASN A 514 -38.52 5.91 -12.65
N PHE A 515 -38.10 6.20 -11.40
CA PHE A 515 -37.45 7.47 -11.07
C PHE A 515 -36.17 7.68 -11.88
N TYR A 516 -35.23 6.72 -11.82
CA TYR A 516 -33.94 6.86 -12.52
C TYR A 516 -34.08 6.73 -14.05
N GLU A 517 -35.06 5.98 -14.57
CA GLU A 517 -35.39 5.98 -15.99
C GLU A 517 -35.91 7.35 -16.45
N CYS A 518 -36.77 8.00 -15.67
CA CYS A 518 -37.23 9.37 -15.95
C CYS A 518 -36.13 10.43 -15.79
N GLU A 519 -35.23 10.30 -14.81
CA GLU A 519 -34.06 11.17 -14.67
C GLU A 519 -33.12 11.02 -15.87
N ALA A 520 -32.83 9.78 -16.30
CA ALA A 520 -32.00 9.51 -17.47
C ALA A 520 -32.62 10.05 -18.77
N GLU A 521 -33.94 10.00 -18.93
CA GLU A 521 -34.62 10.55 -20.10
C GLU A 521 -34.68 12.09 -20.07
N LEU A 522 -34.87 12.71 -18.89
CA LEU A 522 -34.71 14.15 -18.70
C LEU A 522 -33.27 14.62 -18.97
N TYR A 523 -32.26 13.83 -18.60
CA TYR A 523 -30.85 14.11 -18.90
C TYR A 523 -30.59 14.07 -20.42
N LYS A 524 -31.12 13.07 -21.14
CA LYS A 524 -31.07 13.05 -22.62
C LYS A 524 -31.78 14.26 -23.22
N GLN A 525 -32.98 14.60 -22.75
CA GLN A 525 -33.76 15.72 -23.29
C GLN A 525 -33.11 17.09 -23.03
N SER A 526 -32.45 17.26 -21.89
CA SER A 526 -31.66 18.47 -21.59
C SER A 526 -30.29 18.52 -22.27
N SER A 527 -29.81 17.40 -22.83
CA SER A 527 -28.63 17.36 -23.71
C SER A 527 -28.90 17.75 -25.18
N LEU A 528 -30.14 18.11 -25.52
CA LEU A 528 -30.53 18.68 -26.82
C LEU A 528 -30.69 20.22 -26.72
N PRO A 529 -30.17 20.99 -27.68
CA PRO A 529 -30.19 22.46 -27.60
C PRO A 529 -31.62 23.01 -27.69
N THR A 530 -32.08 23.64 -26.61
CA THR A 530 -33.49 24.06 -26.47
C THR A 530 -33.75 25.40 -27.16
N LEU A 531 -34.67 25.42 -28.13
CA LEU A 531 -35.24 26.66 -28.67
C LEU A 531 -36.23 27.29 -27.67
N SER A 532 -36.33 28.62 -27.68
CA SER A 532 -37.01 29.41 -26.66
C SER A 532 -38.53 29.20 -26.58
N LEU A 533 -39.05 29.08 -25.35
CA LEU A 533 -40.46 28.97 -25.00
C LEU A 533 -41.15 30.35 -24.84
N GLU A 534 -42.38 30.48 -25.36
CA GLU A 534 -43.36 31.47 -24.90
C GLU A 534 -44.79 30.88 -24.90
N ASN A 535 -45.67 31.48 -24.08
CA ASN A 535 -47.14 31.34 -24.07
C ASN A 535 -47.78 30.03 -23.58
N GLN A 536 -48.04 30.00 -22.26
CA GLN A 536 -49.24 29.41 -21.63
C GLN A 536 -50.45 30.41 -21.74
N PRO A 537 -51.74 30.11 -21.36
CA PRO A 537 -52.15 29.11 -20.35
C PRO A 537 -53.56 28.41 -20.48
N VAL A 538 -53.91 27.61 -19.45
CA VAL A 538 -55.27 27.24 -18.93
C VAL A 538 -56.13 26.12 -19.58
N LEU A 539 -56.23 24.99 -18.83
CA LEU A 539 -57.38 24.11 -18.45
C LEU A 539 -58.50 23.70 -19.45
N PHE A 540 -58.83 22.39 -19.51
CA PHE A 540 -59.88 21.76 -18.68
C PHE A 540 -59.87 20.19 -18.72
N ASP A 541 -60.91 19.52 -18.20
CA ASP A 541 -60.93 18.20 -17.53
C ASP A 541 -61.43 16.95 -18.34
N ASP A 542 -61.44 15.80 -17.62
CA ASP A 542 -62.39 14.65 -17.66
C ASP A 542 -62.13 13.33 -18.45
N TYR A 543 -61.62 12.31 -17.70
CA TYR A 543 -62.30 11.03 -17.32
C TYR A 543 -62.82 9.95 -18.33
N VAL A 544 -63.04 8.73 -17.76
CA VAL A 544 -64.00 7.63 -18.12
C VAL A 544 -63.46 6.28 -18.69
N THR A 545 -63.12 5.37 -17.75
CA THR A 545 -63.40 3.90 -17.59
C THR A 545 -63.25 2.82 -18.70
N ASP A 546 -62.61 1.70 -18.28
CA ASP A 546 -62.99 0.25 -18.35
C ASP A 546 -64.07 -0.28 -19.34
N LEU A 547 -63.85 -1.53 -19.83
CA LEU A 547 -64.68 -2.71 -19.46
C LEU A 547 -64.15 -4.08 -19.98
N LYS A 548 -64.79 -5.19 -19.55
CA LYS A 548 -64.39 -6.62 -19.78
C LYS A 548 -65.36 -7.38 -20.76
N PRO A 549 -65.58 -8.73 -20.71
CA PRO A 549 -64.96 -9.68 -21.65
C PRO A 549 -65.95 -10.71 -22.32
N ASN A 550 -65.42 -11.84 -22.85
CA ASN A 550 -66.10 -13.14 -23.12
C ASN A 550 -66.98 -13.25 -24.42
N PRO A 551 -67.51 -14.43 -24.84
CA PRO A 551 -66.76 -15.55 -25.46
C PRO A 551 -67.50 -16.29 -26.64
N GLU A 552 -67.02 -17.48 -27.06
CA GLU A 552 -67.77 -18.69 -27.58
C GLU A 552 -67.36 -19.34 -28.95
N LYS A 553 -67.21 -20.68 -28.93
CA LYS A 553 -67.61 -21.78 -29.90
C LYS A 553 -67.45 -21.57 -31.44
N SER A 554 -66.91 -22.49 -32.26
CA SER A 554 -67.37 -23.89 -32.45
C SER A 554 -66.54 -24.74 -33.47
N THR A 555 -66.69 -26.08 -33.39
CA THR A 555 -66.39 -27.23 -34.32
C THR A 555 -65.90 -26.99 -35.77
N CYS A 556 -64.84 -27.65 -36.30
CA CYS A 556 -64.63 -29.09 -36.71
C CYS A 556 -65.27 -29.50 -38.07
N PRO A 557 -64.86 -30.58 -38.78
CA PRO A 557 -63.73 -31.53 -38.58
C PRO A 557 -62.84 -31.77 -39.85
N ASP A 558 -61.84 -32.68 -39.80
CA ASP A 558 -61.89 -34.00 -40.49
C ASP A 558 -60.79 -34.97 -39.97
N VAL A 559 -60.76 -36.23 -40.43
CA VAL A 559 -60.17 -37.38 -39.71
C VAL A 559 -59.42 -38.36 -40.64
N GLN A 560 -58.26 -38.89 -40.20
CA GLN A 560 -57.92 -40.35 -40.14
C GLN A 560 -56.42 -40.66 -39.99
N ALA A 561 -56.12 -41.66 -39.14
CA ALA A 561 -54.88 -42.41 -39.02
C ALA A 561 -55.22 -43.79 -38.42
N ILE A 562 -54.51 -44.89 -38.75
CA ILE A 562 -54.68 -46.21 -38.05
C ILE A 562 -53.55 -47.24 -38.37
N GLN A 563 -52.87 -47.71 -37.29
CA GLN A 563 -52.41 -49.10 -36.98
C GLN A 563 -51.42 -49.88 -37.90
N GLU A 564 -50.58 -50.85 -37.46
CA GLU A 564 -50.03 -51.31 -36.14
C GLU A 564 -48.73 -52.17 -36.37
N GLY A 565 -48.05 -52.88 -35.45
CA GLY A 565 -48.33 -53.29 -34.06
C GLY A 565 -47.17 -54.05 -33.35
N PHE A 566 -47.41 -55.31 -32.93
CA PHE A 566 -46.60 -56.09 -31.95
C PHE A 566 -45.72 -57.23 -32.56
N ASP A 567 -44.55 -57.55 -31.95
CA ASP A 567 -44.37 -58.73 -31.04
C ASP A 567 -42.94 -58.87 -30.39
N LEU A 568 -42.70 -59.92 -29.57
CA LEU A 568 -41.51 -60.24 -28.74
C LEU A 568 -40.92 -61.67 -29.04
N PRO A 569 -39.85 -62.23 -28.38
CA PRO A 569 -38.54 -61.71 -27.91
C PRO A 569 -37.32 -62.73 -27.97
N LYS A 570 -36.18 -62.36 -27.33
CA LYS A 570 -35.20 -63.18 -26.53
C LYS A 570 -33.93 -63.86 -27.13
N LYS A 571 -32.94 -64.04 -26.21
CA LYS A 571 -31.70 -64.88 -26.18
C LYS A 571 -30.46 -64.40 -26.97
N MET A 572 -29.22 -64.85 -26.66
CA MET A 572 -28.49 -64.99 -25.36
C MET A 572 -27.01 -65.43 -25.59
N ASN A 573 -26.20 -65.36 -24.52
CA ASN A 573 -24.85 -65.93 -24.28
C ASN A 573 -23.62 -65.04 -24.59
N LEU A 574 -22.39 -65.33 -24.14
CA LEU A 574 -21.79 -65.87 -22.88
C LEU A 574 -20.35 -66.34 -23.24
N THR A 575 -19.30 -65.94 -22.51
CA THR A 575 -18.23 -66.83 -21.96
C THR A 575 -17.08 -66.03 -21.30
N LYS A 576 -16.16 -66.73 -20.61
CA LYS A 576 -15.00 -66.21 -19.87
C LYS A 576 -13.69 -66.63 -20.57
N GLY A 577 -12.58 -65.94 -20.27
CA GLY A 577 -11.22 -66.43 -20.51
C GLY A 577 -10.25 -65.98 -19.39
N THR A 578 -9.74 -66.92 -18.60
CA THR A 578 -8.81 -66.66 -17.47
C THR A 578 -7.47 -67.36 -17.66
N ILE A 579 -6.36 -66.63 -17.60
CA ILE A 579 -5.02 -67.20 -17.36
C ILE A 579 -4.22 -66.35 -16.34
N SER A 580 -3.43 -67.03 -15.53
CA SER A 580 -2.33 -66.58 -14.66
C SER A 580 -1.37 -67.79 -14.52
N PRO A 581 -0.18 -67.73 -13.88
CA PRO A 581 0.53 -66.60 -13.24
C PRO A 581 2.02 -66.45 -13.70
N GLY A 582 2.75 -65.46 -13.16
CA GLY A 582 4.21 -65.30 -13.43
C GLY A 582 5.00 -64.52 -12.36
N LYS A 583 5.75 -65.24 -11.52
CA LYS A 583 6.75 -64.78 -10.50
C LYS A 583 7.78 -63.77 -11.09
N ARG A 584 8.39 -62.80 -10.39
CA ARG A 584 8.49 -62.30 -8.99
C ARG A 584 8.63 -60.75 -9.08
N GLY A 585 8.21 -59.88 -8.15
CA GLY A 585 8.63 -59.74 -6.74
C GLY A 585 9.92 -58.88 -6.66
N LYS A 586 10.06 -57.80 -5.88
CA LYS A 586 9.31 -57.21 -4.73
C LYS A 586 9.47 -55.67 -4.74
N SER A 587 8.48 -54.82 -4.44
CA SER A 587 7.92 -54.41 -3.11
C SER A 587 8.94 -53.81 -2.14
N SER A 588 8.68 -52.74 -1.36
CA SER A 588 7.42 -52.07 -0.94
C SER A 588 7.71 -50.57 -0.59
N GLY A 589 6.80 -49.66 -0.22
CA GLY A 589 5.41 -49.76 0.27
C GLY A 589 5.32 -49.91 1.81
N SER A 590 4.32 -49.40 2.55
CA SER A 590 3.21 -48.48 2.19
C SER A 590 2.35 -48.07 3.41
N LYS A 591 1.61 -46.94 3.32
CA LYS A 591 0.23 -46.69 3.81
C LYS A 591 -0.20 -46.98 5.28
N SER A 592 -0.53 -45.88 5.97
CA SER A 592 -1.81 -45.55 6.65
C SER A 592 -2.96 -46.58 6.84
N ASN A 593 -3.66 -46.46 7.98
CA ASN A 593 -4.98 -47.05 8.34
C ASN A 593 -5.54 -46.32 9.60
N LYS A 594 -6.85 -46.25 9.96
CA LYS A 594 -8.16 -46.44 9.25
C LYS A 594 -9.35 -46.05 10.18
N LYS A 595 -10.60 -46.04 9.62
CA LYS A 595 -11.96 -46.04 10.28
C LYS A 595 -12.47 -44.69 10.86
N ALA A 596 -13.78 -44.41 11.02
CA ALA A 596 -15.08 -44.87 10.43
C ALA A 596 -16.26 -44.11 11.13
N LYS A 597 -17.56 -44.14 10.76
CA LYS A 597 -18.30 -44.12 9.45
C LYS A 597 -19.83 -44.10 9.72
N LYS A 598 -20.62 -43.14 9.21
CA LYS A 598 -22.09 -43.28 8.98
C LYS A 598 -22.60 -42.39 7.82
N ASP A 599 -23.85 -42.64 7.41
CA ASP A 599 -24.47 -42.44 6.07
C ASP A 599 -26.00 -42.26 6.27
N PRO A 600 -26.81 -41.66 5.36
CA PRO A 600 -27.22 -42.38 4.13
C PRO A 600 -27.70 -41.58 2.87
N LYS A 601 -27.48 -42.18 1.68
CA LYS A 601 -28.16 -41.93 0.35
C LYS A 601 -27.92 -40.52 -0.27
N SER A 602 -27.81 -40.34 -1.60
CA SER A 602 -27.71 -41.25 -2.76
C SER A 602 -26.90 -40.59 -3.90
N ARG A 603 -26.42 -41.37 -4.88
CA ARG A 603 -25.52 -40.98 -6.00
C ARG A 603 -26.28 -40.82 -7.33
N PRO A 604 -25.63 -40.42 -8.46
CA PRO A 604 -24.77 -39.25 -8.68
C PRO A 604 -25.11 -38.51 -10.01
N VAL A 605 -24.63 -37.27 -10.22
CA VAL A 605 -24.62 -36.62 -11.55
C VAL A 605 -23.29 -35.91 -11.80
N SER A 606 -22.78 -36.01 -13.03
CA SER A 606 -21.61 -35.29 -13.55
C SER A 606 -22.04 -34.31 -14.66
N PRO A 607 -21.64 -33.02 -14.63
CA PRO A 607 -21.92 -32.11 -15.74
C PRO A 607 -20.80 -32.14 -16.78
N ARG A 608 -21.16 -32.40 -18.04
CA ARG A 608 -20.58 -31.70 -19.20
C ARG A 608 -21.52 -30.54 -19.56
N GLN A 609 -21.04 -29.60 -20.38
CA GLN A 609 -21.86 -28.50 -20.93
C GLN A 609 -23.10 -29.02 -21.68
N PRO A 610 -24.13 -28.19 -21.81
CA PRO A 610 -24.60 -27.86 -23.15
C PRO A 610 -24.83 -26.36 -23.37
N THR A 611 -24.87 -25.98 -24.65
CA THR A 611 -25.30 -24.67 -25.16
C THR A 611 -26.78 -24.72 -25.58
N ILE A 612 -27.32 -23.55 -25.92
CA ILE A 612 -28.43 -23.28 -26.87
C ILE A 612 -29.85 -23.00 -26.32
N PHE A 613 -30.51 -22.03 -26.95
CA PHE A 613 -31.88 -21.57 -26.73
C PHE A 613 -32.91 -22.52 -27.37
N LYS A 614 -34.14 -22.61 -26.80
CA LYS A 614 -35.43 -22.24 -27.44
C LYS A 614 -36.65 -22.61 -26.59
N PHE A 615 -37.83 -22.18 -27.07
CA PHE A 615 -39.16 -22.15 -26.43
C PHE A 615 -39.29 -21.08 -25.33
N PHE A 616 -40.30 -20.21 -25.35
CA PHE A 616 -41.53 -20.20 -26.16
C PHE A 616 -41.45 -19.41 -27.48
N HIS A 617 -42.39 -19.67 -28.40
CA HIS A 617 -42.65 -18.87 -29.60
C HIS A 617 -44.09 -19.09 -30.10
N LYS A 618 -44.87 -18.02 -30.27
CA LYS A 618 -46.04 -17.93 -31.18
C LYS A 618 -46.32 -16.43 -31.41
N VAL A 619 -46.32 -15.82 -32.62
CA VAL A 619 -46.97 -16.16 -33.92
C VAL A 619 -48.49 -15.96 -33.81
N LEU A 620 -49.16 -15.02 -34.51
CA LEU A 620 -48.81 -14.06 -35.60
C LEU A 620 -49.63 -12.73 -35.40
N ASP A 621 -49.78 -11.70 -36.27
CA ASP A 621 -49.55 -11.49 -37.72
C ASP A 621 -49.34 -9.99 -38.10
N SER A 622 -49.26 -9.71 -39.41
CA SER A 622 -49.56 -8.49 -40.22
C SER A 622 -49.88 -7.12 -39.56
N GLY A 623 -49.53 -5.96 -40.10
CA GLY A 623 -48.94 -5.53 -41.40
C GLY A 623 -49.00 -3.98 -41.48
N SER A 624 -48.80 -3.24 -42.58
CA SER A 624 -48.20 -3.42 -43.92
C SER A 624 -48.23 -2.05 -44.63
N ASN A 625 -47.29 -1.74 -45.53
CA ASN A 625 -47.32 -0.59 -46.49
C ASN A 625 -47.25 0.85 -45.87
N SER A 626 -46.81 1.91 -46.56
CA SER A 626 -46.05 2.04 -47.84
C SER A 626 -45.44 3.44 -48.04
N VAL A 627 -44.26 3.48 -48.69
CA VAL A 627 -43.80 4.37 -49.79
C VAL A 627 -44.56 5.68 -50.10
N GLY A 628 -43.81 6.80 -50.23
CA GLY A 628 -44.18 8.04 -50.94
C GLY A 628 -43.43 9.26 -50.37
N VAL A 629 -42.35 9.80 -50.97
CA VAL A 629 -42.25 10.58 -52.24
C VAL A 629 -43.10 11.86 -52.18
N GLY A 630 -42.50 13.01 -51.85
CA GLY A 630 -42.06 14.04 -52.82
C GLY A 630 -42.72 15.38 -52.45
N SER A 631 -42.32 16.57 -52.92
CA SER A 631 -41.23 17.02 -53.81
C SER A 631 -40.80 18.46 -53.39
N GLU A 632 -39.65 19.02 -53.82
CA GLU A 632 -39.50 20.08 -54.87
C GLU A 632 -40.38 21.35 -54.66
N THR A 633 -39.91 22.61 -54.82
CA THR A 633 -38.68 23.17 -55.45
C THR A 633 -38.53 24.68 -55.13
N GLU A 634 -37.28 25.19 -55.09
CA GLU A 634 -36.80 26.55 -55.48
C GLU A 634 -37.45 27.82 -54.82
N GLU A 635 -36.92 29.06 -54.83
CA GLU A 635 -35.78 29.74 -55.49
C GLU A 635 -34.86 30.42 -54.41
N CYS A 636 -33.53 30.58 -54.55
CA CYS A 636 -32.77 31.62 -55.31
C CYS A 636 -33.19 33.08 -54.98
N ASN A 637 -32.36 34.07 -54.59
CA ASN A 637 -30.89 34.25 -54.40
C ASN A 637 -30.67 35.51 -53.50
N THR A 638 -29.51 35.87 -52.89
CA THR A 638 -28.47 36.75 -53.51
C THR A 638 -27.33 37.17 -52.52
N TYR A 639 -26.09 36.72 -52.78
CA TYR A 639 -24.76 37.35 -52.54
C TYR A 639 -24.28 37.99 -51.18
N LYS A 640 -23.13 37.43 -50.71
CA LYS A 640 -21.88 38.07 -50.17
C LYS A 640 -21.69 38.46 -48.67
N LYS A 641 -20.57 37.91 -48.12
CA LYS A 641 -19.72 38.35 -46.96
C LYS A 641 -20.32 38.14 -45.54
N MET A 642 -19.56 37.84 -44.47
CA MET A 642 -18.11 37.55 -44.31
C MET A 642 -17.81 36.71 -43.03
N VAL A 643 -17.08 35.59 -43.19
CA VAL A 643 -15.93 35.04 -42.40
C VAL A 643 -15.84 35.18 -40.85
N HIS A 644 -15.41 34.06 -40.21
CA HIS A 644 -14.91 33.82 -38.82
C HIS A 644 -15.90 33.52 -37.68
N ASN A 645 -15.73 32.36 -37.00
CA ASN A 645 -15.40 32.35 -35.55
C ASN A 645 -14.71 31.09 -34.96
N ASP A 646 -14.48 30.00 -35.71
CA ASP A 646 -14.05 28.67 -35.19
C ASP A 646 -12.87 28.67 -34.18
N ALA A 647 -11.90 29.56 -34.36
CA ALA A 647 -10.73 29.66 -33.48
C ALA A 647 -11.08 30.01 -32.02
N THR A 648 -12.20 30.70 -31.79
CA THR A 648 -12.65 31.16 -30.47
C THR A 648 -13.24 30.00 -29.66
N GLU A 649 -13.84 29.01 -30.32
CA GLU A 649 -14.48 27.86 -29.66
C GLU A 649 -13.44 26.83 -29.21
N ALA A 650 -12.47 26.50 -30.07
CA ALA A 650 -11.35 25.63 -29.73
C ALA A 650 -10.49 26.18 -28.57
N TYR A 651 -10.25 27.50 -28.51
CA TYR A 651 -9.55 28.12 -27.37
C TYR A 651 -10.33 28.01 -26.05
N LYS A 652 -11.66 28.01 -26.12
CA LYS A 652 -12.53 27.87 -24.95
C LYS A 652 -12.47 26.44 -24.41
N GLU A 653 -12.57 25.41 -25.26
CA GLU A 653 -12.42 24.01 -24.85
C GLU A 653 -11.07 23.74 -24.18
N VAL A 654 -9.97 24.23 -24.75
CA VAL A 654 -8.62 24.07 -24.16
C VAL A 654 -8.51 24.80 -22.81
N THR A 655 -9.19 25.93 -22.65
CA THR A 655 -9.24 26.69 -21.38
C THR A 655 -10.04 25.96 -20.30
N ASP A 656 -11.22 25.44 -20.65
CA ASP A 656 -12.06 24.72 -19.70
C ASP A 656 -11.45 23.36 -19.31
N GLN A 657 -10.87 22.60 -20.27
CA GLN A 657 -10.07 21.39 -19.97
C GLN A 657 -8.90 21.67 -19.01
N PHE A 658 -8.24 22.82 -19.14
CA PHE A 658 -7.15 23.20 -18.25
C PHE A 658 -7.65 23.55 -16.84
N ILE A 659 -8.78 24.26 -16.72
CA ILE A 659 -9.42 24.59 -15.44
C ILE A 659 -9.79 23.31 -14.68
N ASP A 660 -10.37 22.33 -15.37
CA ASP A 660 -10.66 21.00 -14.81
C ASP A 660 -9.38 20.31 -14.30
N ILE A 661 -8.29 20.33 -15.06
CA ILE A 661 -7.03 19.67 -14.66
C ILE A 661 -6.39 20.33 -13.43
N VAL A 662 -6.61 21.63 -13.18
CA VAL A 662 -6.10 22.32 -11.99
C VAL A 662 -7.10 22.37 -10.82
N ASN A 663 -8.33 21.86 -10.97
CA ASN A 663 -9.47 22.09 -10.08
C ASN A 663 -9.72 23.60 -9.80
N GLY A 664 -9.70 24.43 -10.84
CA GLY A 664 -9.91 25.87 -10.73
C GLY A 664 -11.39 26.23 -10.57
N SER A 665 -11.69 27.26 -9.78
CA SER A 665 -12.99 27.94 -9.82
C SER A 665 -13.09 28.86 -11.05
N GLU A 666 -14.31 29.22 -11.44
CA GLU A 666 -14.56 30.07 -12.62
C GLU A 666 -13.82 31.42 -12.58
N SER A 667 -13.56 31.95 -11.37
CA SER A 667 -12.71 33.12 -11.11
C SER A 667 -11.24 32.99 -11.55
N VAL A 668 -10.79 31.80 -11.95
CA VAL A 668 -9.44 31.54 -12.47
C VAL A 668 -9.41 31.52 -14.01
N ARG A 669 -10.58 31.57 -14.70
CA ARG A 669 -10.67 31.40 -16.16
C ARG A 669 -9.85 32.41 -16.96
N ASP A 670 -9.83 33.69 -16.55
CA ASP A 670 -9.03 34.72 -17.24
C ASP A 670 -7.52 34.49 -17.09
N TYR A 671 -7.07 34.02 -15.91
CA TYR A 671 -5.68 33.66 -15.66
C TYR A 671 -5.28 32.40 -16.44
N ALA A 672 -6.15 31.39 -16.46
CA ALA A 672 -6.01 30.18 -17.27
C ALA A 672 -5.86 30.50 -18.76
N ALA A 673 -6.74 31.36 -19.31
CA ALA A 673 -6.66 31.81 -20.70
C ALA A 673 -5.33 32.52 -20.99
N SER A 674 -4.87 33.42 -20.11
CA SER A 674 -3.58 34.11 -20.28
C SER A 674 -2.38 33.15 -20.28
N ILE A 675 -2.40 32.12 -19.43
CA ILE A 675 -1.36 31.10 -19.36
C ILE A 675 -1.40 30.18 -20.58
N ILE A 676 -2.58 29.90 -21.13
CA ILE A 676 -2.75 29.07 -22.33
C ILE A 676 -2.27 29.80 -23.58
N ASP A 677 -2.44 31.12 -23.67
CA ASP A 677 -1.85 31.95 -24.73
C ASP A 677 -0.31 31.99 -24.61
N GLU A 678 0.25 32.19 -23.41
CA GLU A 678 1.69 32.07 -23.15
C GLU A 678 2.23 30.65 -23.44
N ALA A 679 1.37 29.64 -23.29
CA ALA A 679 1.61 28.26 -23.64
C ALA A 679 1.38 27.91 -25.13
N LYS A 680 0.77 28.82 -25.91
CA LYS A 680 0.32 28.61 -27.29
C LYS A 680 -0.56 27.36 -27.45
N GLY A 681 -1.48 27.14 -26.52
CA GLY A 681 -2.41 25.99 -26.53
C GLY A 681 -1.86 24.68 -25.94
N ASP A 682 -0.56 24.56 -25.61
CA ASP A 682 -0.05 23.34 -24.96
C ASP A 682 -0.40 23.34 -23.47
N ILE A 683 -1.45 22.57 -23.12
CA ILE A 683 -1.91 22.31 -21.75
C ILE A 683 -0.75 21.90 -20.81
N ASN A 684 0.24 21.14 -21.28
CA ASN A 684 1.37 20.73 -20.43
C ASN A 684 2.29 21.90 -20.12
N ARG A 685 2.55 22.77 -21.10
CA ARG A 685 3.31 24.01 -20.92
C ARG A 685 2.55 24.98 -20.00
N ALA A 686 1.24 25.13 -20.20
CA ALA A 686 0.36 25.90 -19.34
C ALA A 686 0.42 25.43 -17.88
N LEU A 687 0.33 24.11 -17.64
CA LEU A 687 0.40 23.53 -16.29
C LEU A 687 1.76 23.75 -15.62
N ASN A 688 2.86 23.74 -16.38
CA ASN A 688 4.17 24.08 -15.84
C ASN A 688 4.27 25.57 -15.47
N ILE A 689 3.69 26.49 -16.25
CA ILE A 689 3.65 27.92 -15.92
C ILE A 689 2.82 28.15 -14.65
N TYR A 690 1.59 27.61 -14.60
CA TYR A 690 0.66 27.75 -13.48
C TYR A 690 1.24 27.25 -12.15
N TYR A 691 1.92 26.10 -12.13
CA TYR A 691 2.57 25.59 -10.91
C TYR A 691 3.96 26.18 -10.63
N SER A 692 4.50 27.06 -11.49
CA SER A 692 5.78 27.75 -11.25
C SER A 692 5.60 29.17 -10.72
N ASN A 693 4.48 29.84 -11.04
CA ASN A 693 4.21 31.22 -10.64
C ASN A 693 3.28 31.29 -9.40
N PRO A 694 3.59 32.11 -8.38
CA PRO A 694 2.68 32.33 -7.25
C PRO A 694 1.45 33.13 -7.71
N ILE A 695 0.25 32.68 -7.31
CA ILE A 695 -1.02 33.30 -7.71
C ILE A 695 -1.13 34.71 -7.13
N PRO A 696 -1.35 35.77 -7.94
CA PRO A 696 -1.58 37.12 -7.44
C PRO A 696 -3.03 37.27 -6.96
N GLY A 697 -3.27 37.11 -5.65
CA GLY A 697 -4.63 37.24 -5.09
C GLY A 697 -4.74 37.40 -3.58
N GLU A 698 -3.94 36.66 -2.79
CA GLU A 698 -4.03 36.70 -1.32
C GLU A 698 -2.84 37.44 -0.68
N GLY A 699 -3.13 38.59 -0.05
CA GLY A 699 -2.20 39.29 0.84
C GLY A 699 -2.67 39.20 2.31
N GLY A 700 -1.79 39.26 3.31
CA GLY A 700 -0.33 39.42 3.26
C GLY A 700 0.24 39.74 4.65
N LEU A 701 1.45 40.34 4.68
CA LEU A 701 2.30 40.79 5.82
C LEU A 701 3.62 40.01 5.91
N SER A 702 4.80 40.64 5.98
CA SER A 702 5.15 42.05 5.74
C SER A 702 6.62 42.16 5.35
N SER A 703 6.91 42.65 4.14
CA SER A 703 8.26 42.97 3.69
C SER A 703 8.56 44.46 3.93
N LYS A 704 9.21 44.78 5.06
CA LYS A 704 9.77 46.13 5.25
C LYS A 704 10.94 46.34 4.29
N SER A 705 10.88 47.42 3.53
CA SER A 705 11.94 47.86 2.65
C SER A 705 13.19 48.27 3.45
N ILE A 706 14.35 47.79 3.00
CA ILE A 706 15.65 48.39 3.34
C ILE A 706 16.23 48.88 2.02
N GLN A 707 16.30 50.20 1.87
CA GLN A 707 17.01 50.81 0.75
C GLN A 707 18.52 50.63 0.98
N PHE A 708 19.22 49.99 0.04
CA PHE A 708 20.68 50.05 0.02
C PHE A 708 21.12 51.44 -0.43
N SER A 709 21.80 52.16 0.44
CA SER A 709 22.45 53.42 0.13
C SER A 709 23.81 53.19 -0.54
N HIS A 710 24.15 54.03 -1.51
CA HIS A 710 25.49 54.06 -2.11
C HIS A 710 26.57 54.43 -1.09
N CYS A 711 27.74 53.81 -1.21
CA CYS A 711 29.03 54.44 -0.94
C CYS A 711 30.08 53.94 -1.97
N PRO A 712 31.18 54.68 -2.20
CA PRO A 712 31.84 54.68 -3.51
C PRO A 712 33.20 53.97 -3.56
N GLU A 713 33.80 54.00 -4.74
CA GLU A 713 35.17 53.57 -5.03
C GLU A 713 36.22 54.38 -4.24
N ALA A 714 37.29 53.71 -3.80
CA ALA A 714 38.61 54.32 -3.61
C ALA A 714 39.71 53.23 -3.62
N CYS A 715 40.83 53.50 -4.30
CA CYS A 715 42.04 52.67 -4.21
C CYS A 715 42.86 53.03 -2.96
N SER A 716 43.66 52.10 -2.43
CA SER A 716 45.13 52.26 -2.40
C SER A 716 45.86 51.11 -1.69
N SER A 717 47.17 51.04 -1.95
CA SER A 717 48.12 50.04 -1.47
C SER A 717 49.08 50.59 -0.41
N GLN A 718 49.58 49.73 0.50
CA GLN A 718 50.98 49.61 0.99
C GLN A 718 51.00 48.55 2.11
N GLU A 719 51.85 47.50 2.13
CA GLU A 719 53.32 47.36 2.10
C GLU A 719 54.03 47.38 3.48
N GLY A 720 54.65 46.24 3.81
CA GLY A 720 55.75 46.11 4.78
C GLY A 720 55.38 45.70 6.22
N LYS A 721 56.29 45.08 6.99
CA LYS A 721 57.65 44.56 6.69
C LYS A 721 58.07 43.49 7.72
N LYS A 722 58.89 42.52 7.25
CA LYS A 722 59.98 41.71 7.89
C LYS A 722 60.21 41.76 9.42
N ALA A 723 60.75 40.73 10.09
CA ALA A 723 61.06 39.30 9.81
C ALA A 723 61.80 38.67 11.02
N SER A 724 62.01 37.32 11.03
CA SER A 724 63.06 36.59 11.80
C SER A 724 62.91 36.56 13.35
N GLU A 725 63.25 35.54 14.15
CA GLU A 725 63.63 34.10 14.02
C GLU A 725 63.59 33.48 15.47
N LYS A 726 63.89 32.22 15.83
CA LYS A 726 64.45 30.99 15.23
C LYS A 726 63.99 29.75 16.07
N SER A 727 64.27 28.52 15.58
CA SER A 727 64.22 27.24 16.33
C SER A 727 62.84 26.68 16.71
N GLY A 728 62.71 25.35 16.78
CA GLY A 728 61.45 24.69 17.13
C GLY A 728 61.57 23.19 17.43
N HIS A 729 60.45 22.60 17.86
CA HIS A 729 60.19 21.16 17.95
C HIS A 729 58.72 20.90 17.56
N ALA A 730 58.35 19.65 17.30
CA ALA A 730 57.18 19.31 16.49
C ALA A 730 55.90 18.96 17.28
N VAL A 731 54.80 18.84 16.50
CA VAL A 731 53.49 18.24 16.81
C VAL A 731 52.45 19.15 17.49
N ASN A 732 51.20 19.01 17.03
CA ASN A 732 49.95 19.64 17.49
C ASN A 732 49.83 21.17 17.37
N ILE A 733 49.13 21.62 16.32
CA ILE A 733 47.76 22.15 16.42
C ILE A 733 47.10 22.03 15.05
N CYS A 734 45.92 21.40 15.01
CA CYS A 734 44.96 21.56 13.92
C CYS A 734 43.61 21.85 14.57
N VAL A 735 43.12 23.08 14.44
CA VAL A 735 41.82 23.47 14.99
C VAL A 735 40.74 22.81 14.13
N GLN A 736 40.15 21.73 14.65
CA GLN A 736 39.00 21.09 14.03
C GLN A 736 37.78 22.00 14.18
N SER A 737 37.47 22.77 13.12
CA SER A 737 36.09 23.24 12.91
C SER A 737 35.18 22.02 12.82
N SER A 738 34.17 21.94 13.69
CA SER A 738 33.31 20.76 13.84
C SER A 738 32.54 20.45 12.55
N ALA A 739 32.39 19.16 12.23
CA ALA A 739 31.78 18.69 10.99
C ALA A 739 30.23 18.71 11.01
N GLU A 740 29.63 19.49 11.90
CA GLU A 740 28.22 19.34 12.30
C GLU A 740 27.27 20.35 11.62
N GLU A 741 27.76 21.53 11.20
CA GLU A 741 26.90 22.61 10.64
C GLU A 741 26.44 22.41 9.19
N ILE A 742 27.02 21.47 8.44
CA ILE A 742 26.77 21.30 6.98
C ILE A 742 25.55 20.39 6.70
N VAL A 743 25.06 19.64 7.68
CA VAL A 743 24.29 18.42 7.42
C VAL A 743 22.84 18.65 6.96
N ASP A 744 22.17 19.73 7.35
CA ASP A 744 20.69 19.77 7.39
C ASP A 744 19.98 20.61 6.29
N LYS A 745 20.70 21.09 5.27
CA LYS A 745 20.09 21.86 4.15
C LYS A 745 20.24 21.13 2.81
N ASN A 746 19.11 20.76 2.20
CA ASN A 746 19.10 20.14 0.87
C ASN A 746 19.08 21.19 -0.25
N TYR A 747 20.26 21.69 -0.62
CA TYR A 747 20.40 22.81 -1.54
C TYR A 747 20.03 22.53 -3.01
N VAL A 748 19.81 21.27 -3.43
CA VAL A 748 19.55 20.95 -4.85
C VAL A 748 18.27 21.58 -5.43
N SER A 749 17.37 22.06 -4.56
CA SER A 749 16.16 22.80 -4.93
C SER A 749 16.36 24.30 -5.19
N LEU A 750 17.59 24.81 -5.07
CA LEU A 750 17.92 26.20 -5.44
C LEU A 750 17.81 26.41 -6.97
N PRO A 751 17.53 27.65 -7.43
CA PRO A 751 17.68 28.03 -8.83
C PRO A 751 19.07 27.65 -9.38
N LEU A 752 19.15 27.36 -10.68
CA LEU A 752 20.37 26.84 -11.32
C LEU A 752 21.55 27.82 -11.19
N GLU A 753 21.25 29.11 -11.18
CA GLU A 753 22.15 30.26 -11.09
C GLU A 753 22.68 30.45 -9.66
N GLN A 754 21.88 30.08 -8.66
CA GLN A 754 22.21 30.17 -7.23
C GLN A 754 22.89 28.89 -6.72
N TYR A 755 22.67 27.76 -7.39
CA TYR A 755 23.28 26.49 -7.00
C TYR A 755 24.76 26.42 -7.39
N LYS A 756 25.64 26.29 -6.39
CA LYS A 756 27.09 26.13 -6.55
C LYS A 756 27.51 24.66 -6.35
N PRO A 757 27.95 23.92 -7.38
CA PRO A 757 28.14 22.47 -7.28
C PRO A 757 29.11 22.02 -6.18
N LYS A 758 30.29 22.65 -6.05
CA LYS A 758 31.28 22.25 -5.02
C LYS A 758 30.96 22.72 -3.61
N GLU A 759 30.19 23.80 -3.44
CA GLU A 759 29.81 24.33 -2.11
C GLU A 759 28.51 23.73 -1.56
N HIS A 760 27.60 23.30 -2.44
CA HIS A 760 26.26 22.80 -2.08
C HIS A 760 26.14 21.26 -2.17
N ALA A 761 27.24 20.56 -2.44
CA ALA A 761 27.36 19.11 -2.30
C ALA A 761 27.54 18.72 -0.82
N CYS A 762 27.20 17.48 -0.46
CA CYS A 762 27.38 16.93 0.89
C CYS A 762 28.60 16.01 1.06
N TRP A 763 29.58 16.11 0.15
CA TRP A 763 30.88 15.43 0.20
C TRP A 763 31.97 16.34 -0.40
N ARG A 764 33.24 15.95 -0.26
CA ARG A 764 34.38 16.74 -0.74
C ARG A 764 34.97 16.19 -2.03
N ASP A 765 35.74 17.04 -2.72
CA ASP A 765 36.49 16.70 -3.92
C ASP A 765 37.40 15.47 -3.68
N GLY A 766 37.48 14.58 -4.67
CA GLY A 766 38.20 13.30 -4.56
C GLY A 766 37.57 12.24 -3.65
N GLN A 767 36.40 12.49 -3.05
CA GLN A 767 35.62 11.46 -2.33
C GLN A 767 34.56 10.83 -3.27
N PRO A 768 34.21 9.55 -3.11
CA PRO A 768 33.12 8.93 -3.86
C PRO A 768 31.76 9.48 -3.42
N ALA A 769 30.82 9.62 -4.35
CA ALA A 769 29.55 10.29 -4.07
C ALA A 769 28.65 9.45 -3.14
N PRO A 770 28.11 10.03 -2.05
CA PRO A 770 27.27 9.30 -1.11
C PRO A 770 25.83 9.20 -1.61
N TYR A 771 25.22 8.02 -1.45
CA TYR A 771 23.86 7.71 -1.92
C TYR A 771 22.80 8.65 -1.31
N ILE A 772 23.04 9.18 -0.11
CA ILE A 772 22.17 10.17 0.51
C ILE A 772 21.97 11.43 -0.34
N HIS A 773 22.94 11.86 -1.15
CA HIS A 773 22.77 13.04 -2.02
C HIS A 773 21.70 12.79 -3.10
N LEU A 774 21.81 11.64 -3.77
CA LEU A 774 20.85 11.16 -4.76
C LEU A 774 19.45 10.98 -4.14
N VAL A 775 19.40 10.42 -2.93
CA VAL A 775 18.16 10.21 -2.16
C VAL A 775 17.50 11.51 -1.68
N ARG A 776 18.29 12.51 -1.26
CA ARG A 776 17.76 13.85 -0.92
C ARG A 776 17.21 14.54 -2.17
N THR A 777 17.86 14.36 -3.32
CA THR A 777 17.33 14.81 -4.63
C THR A 777 16.02 14.09 -4.98
N PHE A 778 15.97 12.75 -4.85
CA PHE A 778 14.75 11.97 -5.05
C PHE A 778 13.59 12.42 -4.14
N ALA A 779 13.88 12.76 -2.88
CA ALA A 779 12.86 13.25 -1.95
C ALA A 779 12.29 14.63 -2.32
N SER A 780 13.12 15.54 -2.84
CA SER A 780 12.65 16.84 -3.35
C SER A 780 11.90 16.72 -4.68
N VAL A 781 12.38 15.85 -5.57
CA VAL A 781 11.73 15.58 -6.87
C VAL A 781 10.41 14.81 -6.71
N GLU A 782 10.28 13.94 -5.71
CA GLU A 782 9.00 13.32 -5.32
C GLU A 782 7.96 14.36 -4.83
N SER A 783 8.40 15.41 -4.14
CA SER A 783 7.51 16.48 -3.65
C SER A 783 7.17 17.56 -4.69
N GLU A 784 7.78 17.51 -5.87
CA GLU A 784 7.62 18.52 -6.91
C GLU A 784 6.56 18.12 -7.95
N LYS A 785 5.69 19.06 -8.33
CA LYS A 785 4.67 18.86 -9.37
C LYS A 785 5.16 19.31 -10.75
N GLY A 786 6.00 20.34 -10.81
CA GLY A 786 6.52 20.91 -12.06
C GLY A 786 7.67 20.11 -12.65
N ASN A 787 7.49 19.57 -13.87
CA ASN A 787 8.53 18.76 -14.54
C ASN A 787 9.82 19.57 -14.79
N ILE A 788 9.70 20.87 -15.09
CA ILE A 788 10.86 21.76 -15.32
C ILE A 788 11.69 21.89 -14.04
N LYS A 789 11.03 22.12 -12.90
CA LYS A 789 11.69 22.31 -11.60
C LYS A 789 12.31 21.00 -11.07
N ALA A 790 11.65 19.86 -11.29
CA ALA A 790 12.21 18.54 -11.06
C ALA A 790 13.46 18.27 -11.92
N MET A 791 13.45 18.69 -13.19
CA MET A 791 14.61 18.60 -14.09
C MET A 791 15.77 19.49 -13.61
N SER A 792 15.50 20.70 -13.10
CA SER A 792 16.51 21.58 -12.50
C SER A 792 17.15 20.98 -11.24
N MET A 793 16.36 20.33 -10.36
CA MET A 793 16.89 19.61 -9.19
C MET A 793 17.84 18.46 -9.59
N LEU A 794 17.47 17.69 -10.62
CA LEU A 794 18.33 16.65 -11.18
C LEU A 794 19.59 17.23 -11.84
N CYS A 795 19.47 18.37 -12.54
CA CYS A 795 20.60 19.08 -13.14
C CYS A 795 21.60 19.53 -12.06
N ASN A 796 21.13 20.13 -10.96
CA ASN A 796 21.97 20.52 -9.82
C ASN A 796 22.71 19.31 -9.21
N MET A 797 22.01 18.18 -9.03
CA MET A 797 22.61 16.93 -8.55
C MET A 797 23.70 16.40 -9.51
N PHE A 798 23.43 16.36 -10.81
CA PHE A 798 24.41 15.94 -11.82
C PHE A 798 25.61 16.90 -11.92
N ARG A 799 25.40 18.22 -11.83
CA ARG A 799 26.51 19.21 -11.78
C ARG A 799 27.47 18.93 -10.63
N SER A 800 26.95 18.53 -9.46
CA SER A 800 27.78 18.17 -8.30
C SER A 800 28.52 16.84 -8.46
N LEU A 801 27.92 15.85 -9.12
CA LEU A 801 28.62 14.61 -9.51
C LEU A 801 29.74 14.89 -10.53
N LEU A 802 29.47 15.69 -11.57
CA LEU A 802 30.46 16.07 -12.58
C LEU A 802 31.63 16.87 -11.97
N ALA A 803 31.36 17.73 -10.99
CA ALA A 803 32.36 18.59 -10.36
C ALA A 803 33.22 17.91 -9.28
N LEU A 804 32.82 16.75 -8.74
CA LEU A 804 33.46 16.12 -7.56
C LEU A 804 33.71 14.61 -7.69
N SER A 805 32.89 13.88 -8.46
CA SER A 805 32.92 12.41 -8.57
C SER A 805 32.40 11.91 -9.94
N PRO A 806 33.05 12.22 -11.07
CA PRO A 806 32.53 11.88 -12.41
C PRO A 806 32.19 10.38 -12.59
N GLU A 807 32.94 9.48 -11.97
CA GLU A 807 32.72 8.03 -11.99
C GLU A 807 31.34 7.61 -11.44
N ASP A 808 30.74 8.38 -10.52
CA ASP A 808 29.43 8.09 -9.95
C ASP A 808 28.26 8.57 -10.84
N VAL A 809 28.52 9.30 -11.94
CA VAL A 809 27.47 9.82 -12.85
C VAL A 809 26.70 8.69 -13.53
N LEU A 810 27.38 7.73 -14.16
CA LEU A 810 26.72 6.59 -14.83
C LEU A 810 25.91 5.71 -13.83
N PRO A 811 26.46 5.31 -12.66
CA PRO A 811 25.69 4.72 -11.57
C PRO A 811 24.47 5.55 -11.14
N ALA A 812 24.59 6.88 -11.05
CA ALA A 812 23.48 7.76 -10.69
C ALA A 812 22.40 7.79 -11.78
N VAL A 813 22.74 7.87 -13.07
CA VAL A 813 21.77 7.81 -14.18
C VAL A 813 21.00 6.48 -14.17
N TYR A 814 21.69 5.36 -13.93
CA TYR A 814 21.04 4.05 -13.77
C TYR A 814 20.05 4.03 -12.60
N LEU A 815 20.45 4.53 -11.43
CA LEU A 815 19.57 4.60 -10.25
C LEU A 815 18.40 5.58 -10.45
N CYS A 816 18.62 6.76 -11.04
CA CYS A 816 17.60 7.73 -11.43
C CYS A 816 16.56 7.14 -12.40
N THR A 817 17.01 6.33 -13.35
CA THR A 817 16.13 5.64 -14.33
C THR A 817 15.59 4.31 -13.81
N ASN A 818 15.93 3.92 -12.57
CA ASN A 818 15.50 2.68 -11.92
C ASN A 818 15.87 1.41 -12.72
N LYS A 819 17.05 1.44 -13.37
CA LYS A 819 17.64 0.36 -14.17
C LYS A 819 18.95 -0.13 -13.55
N ILE A 820 19.39 -1.33 -13.97
CA ILE A 820 20.69 -1.91 -13.58
C ILE A 820 21.55 -2.35 -14.77
N SER A 821 21.01 -2.26 -15.98
CA SER A 821 21.52 -2.84 -17.23
C SER A 821 20.85 -2.15 -18.41
N ALA A 822 21.32 -2.38 -19.63
CA ALA A 822 20.46 -2.15 -20.79
C ALA A 822 19.32 -3.19 -20.84
N ASP A 823 18.25 -2.90 -21.58
CA ASP A 823 17.07 -3.78 -21.65
C ASP A 823 17.43 -5.10 -22.36
N HIS A 824 18.24 -5.00 -23.41
CA HIS A 824 18.65 -6.10 -24.30
C HIS A 824 19.67 -7.07 -23.70
N GLU A 825 20.14 -6.85 -22.47
CA GLU A 825 21.01 -7.77 -21.74
C GLU A 825 20.22 -8.82 -20.93
N ASN A 826 18.89 -8.60 -20.76
CA ASN A 826 17.99 -9.42 -19.94
C ASN A 826 18.49 -9.63 -18.48
N ILE A 827 19.19 -8.64 -17.91
CA ILE A 827 19.74 -8.72 -16.54
C ILE A 827 18.71 -8.26 -15.52
N ASP A 828 17.98 -9.23 -14.96
CA ASP A 828 16.95 -8.97 -13.97
C ASP A 828 17.41 -9.20 -12.52
N LEU A 829 17.00 -8.30 -11.62
CA LEU A 829 17.21 -8.47 -10.17
C LEU A 829 16.66 -9.81 -9.65
N ASN A 830 15.56 -10.29 -10.26
CA ASN A 830 14.87 -11.52 -9.89
C ASN A 830 14.56 -11.55 -8.38
N ILE A 831 13.82 -10.52 -7.93
CA ILE A 831 13.35 -10.29 -6.56
C ILE A 831 11.82 -10.15 -6.64
N GLY A 832 11.09 -10.96 -5.87
CA GLY A 832 9.65 -10.76 -5.64
C GLY A 832 9.40 -9.95 -4.36
N GLY A 833 8.23 -9.29 -4.26
CA GLY A 833 7.85 -8.49 -3.09
C GLY A 833 7.97 -9.25 -1.75
N SER A 834 7.70 -10.56 -1.74
CA SER A 834 7.86 -11.42 -0.56
C SER A 834 9.31 -11.55 -0.06
N LEU A 835 10.31 -11.40 -0.94
CA LEU A 835 11.72 -11.36 -0.56
C LEU A 835 12.10 -9.99 0.02
N ILE A 836 11.49 -8.91 -0.49
CA ILE A 836 11.65 -7.54 0.03
C ILE A 836 11.03 -7.43 1.42
N SER A 837 9.79 -7.90 1.61
CA SER A 837 9.15 -8.00 2.93
C SER A 837 10.01 -8.83 3.88
N SER A 838 10.55 -9.97 3.43
CA SER A 838 11.39 -10.80 4.30
C SER A 838 12.72 -10.17 4.67
N ALA A 839 13.31 -9.35 3.79
CA ALA A 839 14.47 -8.53 4.12
C ALA A 839 14.10 -7.41 5.10
N LEU A 840 12.94 -6.76 4.93
CA LEU A 840 12.45 -5.72 5.84
C LEU A 840 12.12 -6.26 7.24
N GLU A 841 11.51 -7.45 7.33
CA GLU A 841 11.31 -8.20 8.57
C GLU A 841 12.62 -8.37 9.36
N GLU A 842 13.73 -8.67 8.68
CA GLU A 842 15.04 -8.93 9.31
C GLU A 842 15.89 -7.67 9.49
N ALA A 843 15.66 -6.62 8.69
CA ALA A 843 16.35 -5.35 8.79
C ALA A 843 15.73 -4.43 9.84
N CYS A 844 14.41 -4.48 10.00
CA CYS A 844 13.62 -3.60 10.88
C CYS A 844 12.88 -4.33 12.02
N GLY A 845 12.95 -5.67 12.11
CA GLY A 845 12.41 -6.44 13.24
C GLY A 845 10.88 -6.45 13.37
N ILE A 846 10.15 -6.26 12.26
CA ILE A 846 8.69 -6.06 12.23
C ILE A 846 7.97 -7.26 11.59
N SER A 847 6.76 -7.55 12.06
CA SER A 847 5.99 -8.74 11.65
C SER A 847 5.34 -8.63 10.27
N ARG A 848 5.11 -9.77 9.60
CA ARG A 848 4.44 -9.85 8.29
C ARG A 848 3.04 -9.23 8.24
N PRO A 849 2.14 -9.46 9.21
CA PRO A 849 0.88 -8.73 9.31
C PRO A 849 1.14 -7.22 9.30
N THR A 850 1.93 -6.70 10.24
CA THR A 850 2.17 -5.25 10.35
C THR A 850 2.72 -4.63 9.06
N VAL A 851 3.65 -5.30 8.36
CA VAL A 851 4.16 -4.83 7.05
C VAL A 851 3.04 -4.79 5.99
N ARG A 852 2.13 -5.78 5.98
CA ARG A 852 0.98 -5.81 5.07
C ARG A 852 -0.05 -4.74 5.44
N ASP A 853 -0.36 -4.58 6.70
CA ASP A 853 -1.41 -3.68 7.17
C ASP A 853 -1.00 -2.21 6.94
N MET A 854 0.28 -1.89 7.20
CA MET A 854 0.88 -0.62 6.79
C MET A 854 0.92 -0.47 5.26
N TYR A 855 1.17 -1.53 4.50
CA TYR A 855 1.16 -1.47 3.02
C TYR A 855 -0.26 -1.21 2.47
N ASN A 856 -1.29 -1.85 3.01
CA ASN A 856 -2.68 -1.62 2.61
C ASN A 856 -3.12 -0.16 2.87
N SER A 857 -2.60 0.45 3.94
CA SER A 857 -2.88 1.86 4.27
C SER A 857 -2.06 2.87 3.46
N THR A 858 -0.84 2.54 3.01
CA THR A 858 0.09 3.49 2.36
C THR A 858 0.23 3.29 0.86
N GLY A 859 -0.08 2.10 0.33
CA GLY A 859 0.10 1.73 -1.07
C GLY A 859 1.57 1.70 -1.56
N ASP A 860 2.57 1.76 -0.67
CA ASP A 860 4.01 1.80 -1.01
C ASP A 860 4.92 1.08 0.01
N LEU A 861 5.70 0.10 -0.45
CA LEU A 861 6.66 -0.60 0.43
C LEU A 861 7.83 0.29 0.88
N GLY A 862 8.17 1.35 0.14
CA GLY A 862 9.21 2.30 0.53
C GLY A 862 8.80 3.17 1.72
N ASP A 863 7.59 3.73 1.68
CA ASP A 863 7.04 4.49 2.81
C ASP A 863 6.79 3.59 4.03
N VAL A 864 6.32 2.34 3.84
CA VAL A 864 6.32 1.33 4.92
C VAL A 864 7.73 1.14 5.50
N ALA A 865 8.74 0.94 4.64
CA ALA A 865 10.12 0.73 5.10
C ALA A 865 10.71 1.96 5.82
N GLN A 866 10.28 3.17 5.44
CA GLN A 866 10.66 4.41 6.11
C GLN A 866 10.14 4.46 7.55
N LEU A 867 8.84 4.18 7.73
CA LEU A 867 8.19 4.10 9.04
C LEU A 867 8.82 2.97 9.88
N CYS A 868 9.11 1.82 9.27
CA CYS A 868 9.82 0.69 9.88
C CYS A 868 11.25 1.02 10.38
N ARG A 869 11.93 1.98 9.76
CA ARG A 869 13.30 2.36 10.12
C ARG A 869 13.35 3.43 11.21
N GLN A 870 12.38 4.34 11.25
CA GLN A 870 12.31 5.43 12.23
C GLN A 870 12.14 4.94 13.68
N THR A 871 11.65 3.72 13.89
CA THR A 871 11.54 3.09 15.21
C THR A 871 12.85 2.48 15.74
N GLN A 872 13.94 2.50 14.95
CA GLN A 872 15.21 1.85 15.30
C GLN A 872 16.42 2.79 15.24
N LYS A 873 17.11 2.97 16.37
CA LYS A 873 18.47 3.54 16.42
C LYS A 873 19.50 2.42 16.60
N LEU A 874 20.55 2.43 15.79
CA LEU A 874 21.71 1.55 15.95
C LEU A 874 22.73 2.19 16.90
N LEU A 875 23.34 1.40 17.79
CA LEU A 875 24.39 1.87 18.70
C LEU A 875 25.63 2.38 17.94
N VAL A 876 25.99 1.71 16.84
CA VAL A 876 27.01 2.15 15.89
C VAL A 876 26.43 2.00 14.48
N PRO A 877 26.24 3.08 13.70
CA PRO A 877 25.85 2.98 12.30
C PRO A 877 27.05 2.47 11.47
N PRO A 878 26.83 1.59 10.48
CA PRO A 878 27.88 1.21 9.53
C PRO A 878 28.23 2.41 8.60
N PRO A 879 29.27 2.28 7.76
CA PRO A 879 29.61 3.29 6.76
C PRO A 879 28.41 3.76 5.92
N PRO A 880 28.39 5.03 5.46
CA PRO A 880 27.34 5.52 4.58
C PRO A 880 27.31 4.72 3.27
N LEU A 881 26.14 4.64 2.64
CA LEU A 881 26.02 4.07 1.30
C LEU A 881 26.63 5.02 0.26
N LEU A 882 27.32 4.47 -0.74
CA LEU A 882 27.86 5.20 -1.90
C LEU A 882 27.06 4.85 -3.15
N ILE A 883 26.97 5.77 -4.13
CA ILE A 883 26.17 5.56 -5.35
C ILE A 883 26.68 4.35 -6.13
N ARG A 884 27.99 4.29 -6.44
CA ARG A 884 28.68 3.13 -7.01
C ARG A 884 28.48 1.82 -6.23
N ASP A 885 28.43 1.85 -4.90
CA ASP A 885 28.30 0.65 -4.06
C ASP A 885 26.88 0.08 -4.08
N VAL A 886 25.87 0.94 -4.07
CA VAL A 886 24.46 0.53 -4.23
C VAL A 886 24.26 -0.07 -5.62
N PHE A 887 24.72 0.61 -6.67
CA PHE A 887 24.60 0.15 -8.06
C PHE A 887 25.33 -1.19 -8.30
N SER A 888 26.59 -1.31 -7.88
CA SER A 888 27.36 -2.56 -8.01
C SER A 888 26.79 -3.69 -7.15
N THR A 889 26.22 -3.40 -5.97
CA THR A 889 25.51 -4.41 -5.16
C THR A 889 24.23 -4.88 -5.85
N LEU A 890 23.49 -3.99 -6.54
CA LEU A 890 22.32 -4.37 -7.33
C LEU A 890 22.70 -5.25 -8.55
N ARG A 891 23.76 -4.90 -9.31
CA ARG A 891 24.34 -5.78 -10.34
C ARG A 891 24.83 -7.12 -9.74
N LYS A 892 25.38 -7.13 -8.52
CA LYS A 892 25.77 -8.37 -7.81
C LYS A 892 24.56 -9.22 -7.39
N ILE A 893 23.41 -8.61 -7.09
CA ILE A 893 22.17 -9.31 -6.73
C ILE A 893 21.51 -9.98 -7.94
N SER A 894 21.50 -9.34 -9.12
CA SER A 894 20.89 -9.94 -10.33
C SER A 894 21.55 -11.26 -10.74
N VAL A 895 22.88 -11.33 -10.69
CA VAL A 895 23.66 -12.51 -11.09
C VAL A 895 23.63 -13.69 -10.11
N GLN A 896 22.98 -13.60 -8.94
CA GLN A 896 22.85 -14.75 -8.03
C GLN A 896 21.76 -15.72 -8.55
N SER A 897 22.16 -16.93 -8.96
CA SER A 897 21.29 -18.00 -9.45
C SER A 897 21.52 -19.33 -8.69
N GLY A 898 20.69 -20.34 -8.98
CA GLY A 898 20.82 -21.68 -8.37
C GLY A 898 20.39 -21.79 -6.90
N THR A 899 20.63 -22.96 -6.31
CA THR A 899 20.15 -23.31 -4.97
C THR A 899 20.83 -22.46 -3.88
N GLY A 900 20.02 -21.75 -3.08
CA GLY A 900 20.50 -20.88 -2.00
C GLY A 900 20.65 -19.40 -2.39
N SER A 901 20.58 -19.07 -3.68
CA SER A 901 20.63 -17.69 -4.20
C SER A 901 19.67 -16.73 -3.48
N THR A 902 18.42 -17.15 -3.25
CA THR A 902 17.41 -16.36 -2.51
C THR A 902 17.91 -15.88 -1.14
N ARG A 903 18.68 -16.70 -0.42
CA ARG A 903 19.29 -16.34 0.87
C ARG A 903 20.45 -15.36 0.68
N GLN A 904 21.30 -15.56 -0.33
CA GLN A 904 22.40 -14.64 -0.66
C GLN A 904 21.86 -13.26 -1.06
N LYS A 905 20.84 -13.20 -1.93
CA LYS A 905 20.12 -11.97 -2.29
C LYS A 905 19.54 -11.29 -1.04
N LYS A 906 18.86 -12.04 -0.16
CA LYS A 906 18.33 -11.50 1.11
C LYS A 906 19.43 -10.85 1.95
N ASN A 907 20.55 -11.55 2.17
CA ASN A 907 21.66 -11.06 2.99
C ASN A 907 22.26 -9.75 2.44
N LEU A 908 22.40 -9.63 1.10
CA LEU A 908 22.88 -8.41 0.46
C LEU A 908 21.89 -7.24 0.65
N ILE A 909 20.59 -7.48 0.46
CA ILE A 909 19.53 -6.49 0.67
C ILE A 909 19.51 -6.01 2.13
N VAL A 910 19.57 -6.94 3.09
CA VAL A 910 19.59 -6.63 4.53
C VAL A 910 20.84 -5.83 4.91
N LYS A 911 22.01 -6.10 4.31
CA LYS A 911 23.22 -5.29 4.52
C LYS A 911 23.02 -3.84 4.08
N LEU A 912 22.42 -3.62 2.91
CA LEU A 912 22.09 -2.28 2.42
C LEU A 912 21.08 -1.59 3.35
N MET A 913 19.94 -2.24 3.65
CA MET A 913 18.89 -1.69 4.53
C MET A 913 19.40 -1.29 5.92
N ARG A 914 20.25 -2.12 6.55
CA ARG A 914 20.85 -1.80 7.87
C ARG A 914 21.81 -0.60 7.81
N SER A 915 22.33 -0.27 6.62
CA SER A 915 23.24 0.87 6.39
C SER A 915 22.53 2.18 6.01
N CYS A 916 21.25 2.11 5.62
CA CYS A 916 20.46 3.27 5.23
C CYS A 916 20.30 4.32 6.35
N ARG A 917 20.48 5.59 5.98
CA ARG A 917 20.31 6.81 6.76
C ARG A 917 19.12 7.61 6.23
N GLU A 918 18.55 8.52 7.03
CA GLU A 918 17.45 9.42 6.64
C GLU A 918 16.33 8.72 5.81
N LYS A 919 16.20 9.06 4.52
CA LYS A 919 15.23 8.51 3.56
C LYS A 919 15.80 7.42 2.64
N GLU A 920 17.04 6.96 2.83
CA GLU A 920 17.70 6.01 1.91
C GLU A 920 16.95 4.68 1.81
N ILE A 921 16.35 4.21 2.90
CA ILE A 921 15.63 2.92 2.92
C ILE A 921 14.37 2.97 2.06
N LYS A 922 13.66 4.11 2.04
CA LYS A 922 12.47 4.33 1.20
C LYS A 922 12.80 4.09 -0.28
N PHE A 923 13.79 4.83 -0.79
CA PHE A 923 14.14 4.77 -2.20
C PHE A 923 14.89 3.48 -2.56
N LEU A 924 15.72 2.93 -1.67
CA LEU A 924 16.31 1.59 -1.85
C LEU A 924 15.21 0.52 -2.01
N VAL A 925 14.20 0.50 -1.14
CA VAL A 925 13.10 -0.47 -1.22
C VAL A 925 12.27 -0.27 -2.47
N ARG A 926 12.00 0.98 -2.88
CA ARG A 926 11.36 1.29 -4.15
C ARG A 926 12.18 0.84 -5.37
N THR A 927 13.50 0.97 -5.35
CA THR A 927 14.40 0.44 -6.41
C THR A 927 14.36 -1.08 -6.46
N LEU A 928 14.43 -1.76 -5.30
CA LEU A 928 14.30 -3.22 -5.21
C LEU A 928 12.93 -3.73 -5.69
N ALA A 929 11.87 -2.96 -5.43
CA ALA A 929 10.50 -3.20 -5.90
C ALA A 929 10.27 -2.71 -7.35
N ARG A 930 11.31 -2.19 -8.01
CA ARG A 930 11.29 -1.65 -9.39
C ARG A 930 10.25 -0.56 -9.63
N ASN A 931 9.96 0.25 -8.61
CA ASN A 931 8.94 1.31 -8.69
C ASN A 931 9.39 2.56 -7.91
N LEU A 932 10.35 3.32 -8.46
CA LEU A 932 11.03 4.44 -7.79
C LEU A 932 10.12 5.61 -7.37
N ARG A 933 9.02 5.84 -8.12
CA ARG A 933 7.92 6.78 -7.80
C ARG A 933 8.32 8.26 -7.58
N ILE A 934 9.47 8.70 -8.08
CA ILE A 934 9.92 10.11 -8.01
C ILE A 934 9.26 11.04 -9.05
N GLY A 935 8.31 10.59 -9.87
CA GLY A 935 7.69 11.38 -10.94
C GLY A 935 8.57 11.57 -12.19
N ALA A 936 9.86 11.86 -12.01
CA ALA A 936 10.85 11.93 -13.09
C ALA A 936 11.05 10.56 -13.78
N MET A 937 11.32 10.62 -15.09
CA MET A 937 11.60 9.46 -15.95
C MET A 937 12.84 9.72 -16.81
N LEU A 938 13.22 8.76 -17.65
CA LEU A 938 14.37 8.88 -18.56
C LEU A 938 14.33 10.16 -19.44
N ARG A 939 13.13 10.56 -19.89
CA ARG A 939 12.85 11.84 -20.59
C ARG A 939 12.98 13.12 -19.73
N THR A 940 13.33 12.99 -18.46
CA THR A 940 13.61 14.08 -17.51
C THR A 940 15.06 14.01 -17.05
N VAL A 941 15.54 12.79 -16.78
CA VAL A 941 16.89 12.49 -16.29
C VAL A 941 17.96 12.74 -17.37
N LEU A 942 17.74 12.32 -18.62
CA LEU A 942 18.70 12.54 -19.69
C LEU A 942 18.82 14.03 -20.07
N PRO A 943 17.72 14.78 -20.29
CA PRO A 943 17.77 16.25 -20.39
C PRO A 943 18.51 16.92 -19.22
N ALA A 944 18.22 16.54 -17.97
CA ALA A 944 18.91 17.07 -16.80
C ALA A 944 20.44 16.85 -16.84
N LEU A 945 20.90 15.70 -17.32
CA LEU A 945 22.33 15.41 -17.49
C LEU A 945 22.95 16.22 -18.62
N GLY A 946 22.30 16.30 -19.79
CA GLY A 946 22.79 17.10 -20.92
C GLY A 946 22.94 18.58 -20.56
N ARG A 947 21.95 19.13 -19.84
CA ARG A 947 22.02 20.48 -19.27
C ARG A 947 23.15 20.61 -18.25
N ALA A 948 23.30 19.65 -17.34
CA ALA A 948 24.34 19.68 -16.30
C ALA A 948 25.76 19.69 -16.89
N ILE A 949 26.00 18.95 -17.97
CA ILE A 949 27.28 18.91 -18.68
C ILE A 949 27.58 20.26 -19.36
N VAL A 950 26.64 20.78 -20.16
CA VAL A 950 26.79 22.13 -20.76
C VAL A 950 27.07 23.19 -19.70
N MET A 951 26.35 23.18 -18.58
CA MET A 951 26.58 24.13 -17.48
C MET A 951 27.96 23.96 -16.83
N ASN A 952 28.38 22.73 -16.54
CA ASN A 952 29.67 22.44 -15.90
C ASN A 952 30.86 22.92 -16.74
N SER A 953 30.81 22.68 -18.05
CA SER A 953 31.93 22.99 -18.94
C SER A 953 31.94 24.44 -19.46
N PHE A 954 30.77 25.05 -19.68
CA PHE A 954 30.69 26.45 -20.15
C PHE A 954 31.35 27.44 -19.18
N TRP A 955 31.20 27.23 -17.87
CA TRP A 955 31.90 28.01 -16.84
C TRP A 955 33.36 27.58 -16.59
N SER A 956 33.78 26.42 -17.07
CA SER A 956 35.17 25.95 -16.96
C SER A 956 36.05 26.46 -18.11
N CYS A 957 35.47 26.76 -19.28
CA CYS A 957 36.24 27.00 -20.50
C CYS A 957 36.57 28.46 -20.82
N HIS A 958 35.62 29.41 -20.74
CA HIS A 958 35.76 30.72 -21.42
C HIS A 958 35.34 31.97 -20.64
N ASN A 959 36.04 33.08 -20.92
CA ASN A 959 35.70 34.42 -20.45
C ASN A 959 34.64 35.09 -21.33
N LYS A 960 33.48 35.40 -20.74
CA LYS A 960 32.60 36.57 -21.01
C LYS A 960 32.06 36.91 -22.42
N GLU A 961 32.50 36.32 -23.53
CA GLU A 961 32.13 36.80 -24.88
C GLU A 961 31.03 35.99 -25.61
N LEU A 962 30.46 34.94 -25.00
CA LEU A 962 29.32 34.22 -25.59
C LEU A 962 27.98 34.81 -25.14
N SER A 963 27.13 35.14 -26.11
CA SER A 963 25.75 35.60 -25.90
C SER A 963 24.90 34.54 -25.19
N GLU A 964 24.01 34.98 -24.27
CA GLU A 964 23.04 34.11 -23.58
C GLU A 964 22.23 33.23 -24.54
N ASN A 965 21.95 33.71 -25.74
CA ASN A 965 21.21 32.96 -26.75
C ASN A 965 21.95 31.69 -27.15
N CYS A 966 23.26 31.76 -27.38
CA CYS A 966 24.09 30.60 -27.74
C CYS A 966 24.20 29.60 -26.58
N PHE A 967 24.27 30.09 -25.34
CA PHE A 967 24.22 29.23 -24.15
C PHE A 967 22.88 28.48 -24.04
N ARG A 968 21.75 29.17 -24.19
CA ARG A 968 20.41 28.55 -24.20
C ARG A 968 20.25 27.54 -25.33
N GLU A 969 20.71 27.88 -26.54
CA GLU A 969 20.67 27.01 -27.72
C GLU A 969 21.48 25.72 -27.52
N LYS A 970 22.72 25.82 -27.02
CA LYS A 970 23.54 24.64 -26.67
C LYS A 970 22.91 23.80 -25.56
N LEU A 971 22.34 24.45 -24.54
CA LEU A 971 21.70 23.79 -23.40
C LEU A 971 20.49 22.95 -23.83
N GLU A 972 19.64 23.47 -24.72
CA GLU A 972 18.51 22.70 -25.29
C GLU A 972 18.97 21.69 -26.35
N GLY A 973 19.96 22.03 -27.17
CA GLY A 973 20.50 21.16 -28.22
C GLY A 973 21.08 19.85 -27.66
N VAL A 974 21.98 19.92 -26.68
CA VAL A 974 22.54 18.71 -26.03
C VAL A 974 21.46 17.96 -25.23
N SER A 975 20.53 18.69 -24.61
CA SER A 975 19.37 18.13 -23.89
C SER A 975 18.41 17.35 -24.80
N ALA A 976 18.25 17.74 -26.07
CA ALA A 976 17.52 16.98 -27.07
C ALA A 976 18.36 15.81 -27.63
N ALA A 977 19.62 16.07 -27.98
CA ALA A 977 20.51 15.11 -28.61
C ALA A 977 20.71 13.84 -27.77
N ILE A 978 20.86 13.97 -26.44
CA ILE A 978 20.99 12.80 -25.54
C ILE A 978 19.74 11.90 -25.53
N VAL A 979 18.54 12.48 -25.68
CA VAL A 979 17.28 11.71 -25.71
C VAL A 979 17.13 10.98 -27.03
N GLU A 980 17.41 11.65 -28.15
CA GLU A 980 17.37 11.04 -29.48
C GLU A 980 18.45 9.96 -29.65
N ALA A 981 19.68 10.23 -29.19
CA ALA A 981 20.76 9.25 -29.16
C ALA A 981 20.39 8.00 -28.34
N TYR A 982 19.77 8.15 -27.17
CA TYR A 982 19.27 7.00 -26.40
C TYR A 982 18.11 6.27 -27.10
N ASN A 983 17.25 6.96 -27.84
CA ASN A 983 16.17 6.30 -28.57
C ASN A 983 16.69 5.46 -29.76
N ILE A 984 17.79 5.91 -30.40
CA ILE A 984 18.51 5.18 -31.44
C ILE A 984 19.33 4.03 -30.84
N LEU A 985 20.07 4.30 -29.76
CA LEU A 985 21.02 3.41 -29.11
C LEU A 985 20.76 3.34 -27.59
N PRO A 986 19.75 2.57 -27.12
CA PRO A 986 19.31 2.55 -25.71
C PRO A 986 20.23 1.74 -24.78
N SER A 987 21.51 2.13 -24.72
CA SER A 987 22.51 1.65 -23.76
C SER A 987 23.12 2.83 -23.02
N LEU A 988 22.84 2.96 -21.71
CA LEU A 988 23.41 4.03 -20.89
C LEU A 988 24.91 3.85 -20.68
N ASP A 989 25.39 2.59 -20.61
CA ASP A 989 26.82 2.23 -20.59
C ASP A 989 27.58 2.72 -21.86
N VAL A 990 26.90 3.14 -22.94
CA VAL A 990 27.51 3.77 -24.13
C VAL A 990 27.19 5.26 -24.24
N VAL A 991 25.90 5.64 -24.13
CA VAL A 991 25.46 7.03 -24.35
C VAL A 991 26.01 7.99 -23.30
N VAL A 992 26.06 7.60 -22.02
CA VAL A 992 26.52 8.50 -20.94
C VAL A 992 28.04 8.75 -21.02
N PRO A 993 28.91 7.73 -21.17
CA PRO A 993 30.34 7.97 -21.38
C PRO A 993 30.62 8.79 -22.66
N SER A 994 29.92 8.53 -23.77
CA SER A 994 30.13 9.26 -25.02
C SER A 994 29.74 10.74 -24.91
N LEU A 995 28.68 11.04 -24.16
CA LEU A 995 28.32 12.42 -23.82
C LEU A 995 29.33 13.09 -22.88
N MET A 996 29.89 12.36 -21.91
CA MET A 996 30.93 12.89 -21.02
C MET A 996 32.28 13.12 -21.73
N ASP A 997 32.55 12.39 -22.82
CA ASP A 997 33.74 12.53 -23.66
C ASP A 997 33.61 13.60 -24.77
N LYS A 998 32.38 13.83 -25.26
CA LYS A 998 32.10 14.83 -26.32
C LYS A 998 31.52 16.15 -25.82
N ASP A 999 31.03 16.19 -24.59
CA ASP A 999 30.65 17.42 -23.88
C ASP A 999 29.69 18.33 -24.69
N ILE A 1000 29.95 19.63 -24.79
CA ILE A 1000 29.18 20.64 -25.55
C ILE A 1000 29.16 20.35 -27.08
N GLU A 1001 30.01 19.45 -27.58
CA GLU A 1001 30.03 18.99 -28.99
C GLU A 1001 29.21 17.71 -29.23
N PHE A 1002 28.61 17.12 -28.19
CA PHE A 1002 27.79 15.92 -28.34
C PHE A 1002 26.57 16.17 -29.24
N SER A 1003 26.43 15.30 -30.25
CA SER A 1003 25.34 15.29 -31.22
C SER A 1003 24.90 13.84 -31.47
N THR A 1004 23.66 13.64 -31.93
CA THR A 1004 23.16 12.31 -32.35
C THR A 1004 24.03 11.67 -33.41
N SER A 1005 24.60 12.47 -34.32
CA SER A 1005 25.55 12.05 -35.34
C SER A 1005 26.91 11.55 -34.81
N THR A 1006 27.22 11.74 -33.52
CA THR A 1006 28.45 11.19 -32.91
C THR A 1006 28.33 9.70 -32.55
N LEU A 1007 27.13 9.13 -32.60
CA LEU A 1007 26.86 7.73 -32.26
C LEU A 1007 26.24 6.99 -33.44
N SER A 1008 27.00 6.06 -34.02
CA SER A 1008 26.51 5.13 -35.03
C SER A 1008 25.63 4.03 -34.42
N MET A 1009 24.66 3.55 -35.18
CA MET A 1009 23.87 2.37 -34.83
C MET A 1009 24.73 1.09 -34.80
N VAL A 1010 24.49 0.20 -33.83
CA VAL A 1010 25.28 -1.01 -33.62
C VAL A 1010 24.39 -2.27 -33.67
N PRO A 1011 24.56 -3.18 -34.65
CA PRO A 1011 23.86 -4.46 -34.69
C PRO A 1011 24.01 -5.25 -33.39
N GLY A 1012 22.87 -5.68 -32.82
CA GLY A 1012 22.81 -6.31 -31.50
C GLY A 1012 22.45 -5.39 -30.34
N ILE A 1013 22.30 -4.07 -30.58
CA ILE A 1013 21.63 -3.14 -29.66
C ILE A 1013 20.32 -2.68 -30.33
N PRO A 1014 19.14 -3.00 -29.79
CA PRO A 1014 17.86 -2.69 -30.44
C PRO A 1014 17.48 -1.22 -30.31
N ILE A 1015 16.98 -0.65 -31.41
CA ILE A 1015 16.41 0.70 -31.52
C ILE A 1015 15.07 0.73 -30.77
N LYS A 1016 14.70 1.84 -30.13
CA LYS A 1016 13.32 1.98 -29.63
C LYS A 1016 12.34 2.13 -30.81
N PRO A 1017 11.23 1.37 -30.85
CA PRO A 1017 10.38 1.31 -32.03
C PRO A 1017 9.65 2.62 -32.33
N MET A 1018 9.36 2.87 -33.60
CA MET A 1018 8.40 3.89 -34.01
C MET A 1018 7.00 3.54 -33.49
N LEU A 1019 6.30 4.55 -32.96
CA LEU A 1019 4.96 4.43 -32.38
C LEU A 1019 3.94 5.14 -33.27
N VAL A 1020 2.67 4.77 -33.09
CA VAL A 1020 1.57 5.19 -33.96
C VAL A 1020 0.49 5.97 -33.22
N LYS A 1021 -0.20 6.86 -33.93
CA LYS A 1021 -1.47 7.44 -33.50
C LYS A 1021 -2.63 6.45 -33.75
N ILE A 1022 -3.83 6.78 -33.28
CA ILE A 1022 -5.08 6.05 -33.55
C ILE A 1022 -5.83 6.85 -34.61
N ALA A 1023 -6.53 6.17 -35.52
CA ALA A 1023 -7.65 6.73 -36.26
C ALA A 1023 -8.89 5.84 -36.02
N LYS A 1024 -10.07 6.46 -35.96
CA LYS A 1024 -11.38 5.85 -35.72
C LYS A 1024 -12.02 5.30 -37.00
N GLY A 1025 -11.77 5.94 -38.13
CA GLY A 1025 -12.37 5.59 -39.43
C GLY A 1025 -11.35 5.50 -40.56
N VAL A 1026 -11.85 5.38 -41.78
CA VAL A 1026 -11.04 5.55 -43.00
C VAL A 1026 -10.92 7.04 -43.34
N GLU A 1027 -11.99 7.76 -43.09
CA GLU A 1027 -12.24 9.18 -43.36
C GLU A 1027 -11.21 10.06 -42.64
N GLU A 1028 -11.04 9.86 -41.32
CA GLU A 1028 -10.10 10.62 -40.47
C GLU A 1028 -8.64 10.56 -40.98
N PHE A 1029 -8.20 9.41 -41.52
CA PHE A 1029 -6.84 9.35 -42.08
C PHE A 1029 -6.75 9.91 -43.49
N PHE A 1030 -7.81 9.86 -44.30
CA PHE A 1030 -7.82 10.50 -45.61
C PHE A 1030 -7.69 12.03 -45.51
N GLU A 1031 -8.21 12.65 -44.45
CA GLU A 1031 -7.96 14.07 -44.14
C GLU A 1031 -6.48 14.32 -43.82
N LEU A 1032 -5.88 13.50 -42.94
CA LEU A 1032 -4.47 13.64 -42.55
C LEU A 1032 -3.49 13.36 -43.70
N PHE A 1033 -3.83 12.43 -44.59
CA PHE A 1033 -3.05 12.04 -45.77
C PHE A 1033 -3.49 12.70 -47.08
N GLN A 1034 -4.36 13.71 -47.03
CA GLN A 1034 -4.82 14.39 -48.25
C GLN A 1034 -3.63 14.89 -49.08
N ASP A 1035 -3.67 14.59 -50.39
CA ASP A 1035 -2.66 14.96 -51.40
C ASP A 1035 -1.23 14.43 -51.09
N LYS A 1036 -1.12 13.35 -50.30
CA LYS A 1036 0.16 12.69 -49.93
C LYS A 1036 0.10 11.20 -50.24
N ALA A 1037 1.18 10.66 -50.82
CA ALA A 1037 1.26 9.22 -51.08
C ALA A 1037 1.41 8.42 -49.77
N PHE A 1038 0.56 7.40 -49.60
CA PHE A 1038 0.51 6.57 -48.41
C PHE A 1038 0.28 5.09 -48.73
N THR A 1039 0.43 4.24 -47.73
CA THR A 1039 0.28 2.79 -47.85
C THR A 1039 -0.47 2.23 -46.64
N CYS A 1040 -1.42 1.34 -46.90
CA CYS A 1040 -2.12 0.58 -45.87
C CYS A 1040 -1.55 -0.83 -45.81
N GLU A 1041 -1.02 -1.23 -44.68
CA GLU A 1041 -0.57 -2.59 -44.38
C GLU A 1041 -1.59 -3.32 -43.50
N TYR A 1042 -1.65 -4.65 -43.61
CA TYR A 1042 -2.33 -5.48 -42.60
C TYR A 1042 -1.74 -5.25 -41.20
N LYS A 1043 -2.60 -4.97 -40.21
CA LYS A 1043 -2.20 -5.00 -38.80
C LYS A 1043 -2.37 -6.42 -38.23
N TYR A 1044 -1.34 -7.23 -38.38
CA TYR A 1044 -1.25 -8.56 -37.77
C TYR A 1044 -1.42 -8.55 -36.24
N ASP A 1045 -2.01 -9.63 -35.71
CA ASP A 1045 -2.09 -9.98 -34.27
C ASP A 1045 -0.91 -10.91 -33.93
N GLY A 1046 0.13 -10.38 -33.30
CA GLY A 1046 1.39 -11.10 -33.15
C GLY A 1046 2.34 -10.50 -32.12
N GLN A 1047 3.64 -10.80 -32.28
CA GLN A 1047 4.70 -10.19 -31.50
C GLN A 1047 5.68 -9.45 -32.40
N ARG A 1048 5.68 -8.12 -32.31
CA ARG A 1048 6.69 -7.26 -32.91
C ARG A 1048 8.09 -7.68 -32.47
N ALA A 1049 8.91 -7.96 -33.47
CA ALA A 1049 10.25 -8.50 -33.37
C ALA A 1049 11.20 -7.63 -34.18
N GLN A 1050 12.18 -7.04 -33.51
CA GLN A 1050 13.26 -6.32 -34.18
C GLN A 1050 14.42 -7.31 -34.42
N ILE A 1051 14.79 -7.52 -35.68
CA ILE A 1051 15.69 -8.62 -36.08
C ILE A 1051 17.00 -8.04 -36.59
N HIS A 1052 18.10 -8.41 -35.93
CA HIS A 1052 19.44 -7.90 -36.20
C HIS A 1052 20.33 -9.03 -36.72
N LYS A 1053 21.01 -8.82 -37.85
CA LYS A 1053 22.11 -9.68 -38.31
C LYS A 1053 23.44 -8.99 -38.00
N LEU A 1054 24.29 -9.69 -37.26
CA LEU A 1054 25.62 -9.23 -36.84
C LEU A 1054 26.68 -9.73 -37.83
N LEU A 1055 27.87 -9.10 -37.80
CA LEU A 1055 28.96 -9.33 -38.76
C LEU A 1055 29.54 -10.76 -38.71
N ASP A 1056 29.36 -11.46 -37.60
CA ASP A 1056 29.70 -12.87 -37.41
C ASP A 1056 28.64 -13.84 -37.99
N GLY A 1057 27.56 -13.32 -38.57
CA GLY A 1057 26.41 -14.09 -39.04
C GLY A 1057 25.45 -14.50 -37.91
N THR A 1058 25.63 -14.03 -36.68
CA THR A 1058 24.66 -14.24 -35.60
C THR A 1058 23.42 -13.38 -35.85
N VAL A 1059 22.23 -14.00 -35.68
CA VAL A 1059 20.95 -13.28 -35.71
C VAL A 1059 20.43 -13.14 -34.28
N ARG A 1060 20.09 -11.92 -33.87
CA ARG A 1060 19.48 -11.60 -32.57
C ARG A 1060 18.10 -10.97 -32.79
N ILE A 1061 17.15 -11.34 -31.94
CA ILE A 1061 15.73 -10.98 -32.09
C ILE A 1061 15.27 -10.31 -30.79
N PHE A 1062 14.77 -9.07 -30.88
CA PHE A 1062 14.38 -8.28 -29.71
C PHE A 1062 12.88 -8.00 -29.70
N SER A 1063 12.30 -7.93 -28.50
CA SER A 1063 10.91 -7.54 -28.28
C SER A 1063 10.67 -6.07 -28.61
N ARG A 1064 9.40 -5.67 -28.71
CA ARG A 1064 8.96 -4.26 -28.75
C ARG A 1064 9.58 -3.36 -27.65
N ASN A 1065 9.93 -3.91 -26.48
CA ASN A 1065 10.55 -3.13 -25.41
C ASN A 1065 12.08 -3.06 -25.52
N GLY A 1066 12.69 -3.96 -26.31
CA GLY A 1066 14.13 -4.17 -26.43
C GLY A 1066 14.67 -5.39 -25.67
N ASP A 1067 13.81 -6.22 -25.06
CA ASP A 1067 14.24 -7.46 -24.38
C ASP A 1067 14.69 -8.49 -25.42
N GLU A 1068 15.79 -9.22 -25.20
CA GLU A 1068 16.21 -10.25 -26.16
C GLU A 1068 15.32 -11.50 -26.08
N THR A 1069 14.79 -11.92 -27.23
CA THR A 1069 13.87 -13.07 -27.39
C THR A 1069 14.38 -14.14 -28.35
N THR A 1070 15.63 -14.04 -28.83
CA THR A 1070 16.29 -14.98 -29.77
C THR A 1070 16.06 -16.45 -29.42
N ALA A 1071 16.21 -16.83 -28.14
CA ALA A 1071 16.06 -18.21 -27.67
C ALA A 1071 14.63 -18.81 -27.75
N ARG A 1072 13.60 -18.00 -28.05
CA ARG A 1072 12.22 -18.44 -28.30
C ARG A 1072 11.96 -18.77 -29.78
N PHE A 1073 12.80 -18.27 -30.69
CA PHE A 1073 12.57 -18.29 -32.13
C PHE A 1073 13.80 -18.79 -32.93
N PRO A 1074 14.30 -20.02 -32.68
CA PRO A 1074 15.44 -20.58 -33.42
C PRO A 1074 15.08 -20.87 -34.89
N ASP A 1075 13.85 -21.31 -35.17
CA ASP A 1075 13.30 -21.44 -36.53
C ASP A 1075 13.30 -20.11 -37.30
N LEU A 1076 13.03 -18.99 -36.62
CA LEU A 1076 13.11 -17.66 -37.23
C LEU A 1076 14.56 -17.23 -37.50
N VAL A 1077 15.52 -17.62 -36.65
CA VAL A 1077 16.95 -17.43 -36.93
C VAL A 1077 17.35 -18.20 -38.19
N ASP A 1078 16.90 -19.44 -38.34
CA ASP A 1078 17.19 -20.27 -39.53
C ASP A 1078 16.53 -19.69 -40.80
N VAL A 1079 15.26 -19.26 -40.72
CA VAL A 1079 14.53 -18.59 -41.81
C VAL A 1079 15.23 -17.30 -42.23
N ILE A 1080 15.57 -16.41 -41.29
CA ILE A 1080 16.23 -15.13 -41.61
C ILE A 1080 17.60 -15.36 -42.28
N LYS A 1081 18.35 -16.38 -41.85
CA LYS A 1081 19.61 -16.78 -42.49
C LYS A 1081 19.39 -17.36 -43.89
N GLN A 1082 18.33 -18.14 -44.10
CA GLN A 1082 18.02 -18.76 -45.39
C GLN A 1082 17.63 -17.73 -46.46
N PHE A 1083 16.81 -16.74 -46.12
CA PHE A 1083 16.25 -15.79 -47.11
C PHE A 1083 17.05 -14.48 -47.24
N SER A 1084 18.00 -14.18 -46.33
CA SER A 1084 18.83 -12.98 -46.49
C SER A 1084 19.84 -13.12 -47.63
N CYS A 1085 19.90 -12.13 -48.50
CA CYS A 1085 20.91 -12.03 -49.56
C CYS A 1085 22.33 -12.11 -48.95
N PRO A 1086 23.28 -12.90 -49.53
CA PRO A 1086 24.65 -13.02 -49.02
C PRO A 1086 25.42 -11.69 -48.93
N VAL A 1087 25.06 -10.70 -49.77
CA VAL A 1087 25.68 -9.36 -49.79
C VAL A 1087 25.26 -8.51 -48.58
N ALA A 1088 24.15 -8.85 -47.91
CA ALA A 1088 23.70 -8.16 -46.71
C ALA A 1088 24.37 -8.78 -45.47
N GLU A 1089 25.62 -8.40 -45.20
CA GLU A 1089 26.41 -8.87 -44.06
C GLU A 1089 25.75 -8.50 -42.73
N THR A 1090 25.26 -7.26 -42.59
CA THR A 1090 24.59 -6.77 -41.38
C THR A 1090 23.32 -5.99 -41.71
N PHE A 1091 22.28 -6.12 -40.87
CA PHE A 1091 21.05 -5.35 -41.02
C PHE A 1091 20.24 -5.27 -39.72
N MET A 1092 19.26 -4.37 -39.68
CA MET A 1092 18.21 -4.29 -38.65
C MET A 1092 16.82 -4.16 -39.29
N LEU A 1093 15.93 -5.11 -39.01
CA LEU A 1093 14.55 -5.18 -39.51
C LEU A 1093 13.53 -4.90 -38.42
N ASP A 1094 12.36 -4.40 -38.81
CA ASP A 1094 11.16 -4.29 -37.97
C ASP A 1094 10.04 -5.15 -38.60
N ALA A 1095 9.52 -6.08 -37.82
CA ALA A 1095 8.63 -7.13 -38.29
C ALA A 1095 7.64 -7.59 -37.22
N GLU A 1096 6.54 -8.23 -37.62
CA GLU A 1096 5.62 -8.92 -36.70
C GLU A 1096 5.77 -10.44 -36.85
N VAL A 1097 6.00 -11.15 -35.75
CA VAL A 1097 6.02 -12.62 -35.73
C VAL A 1097 4.63 -13.12 -35.35
N VAL A 1098 4.03 -13.93 -36.20
CA VAL A 1098 2.63 -14.39 -36.09
C VAL A 1098 2.61 -15.91 -36.06
N ALA A 1099 1.78 -16.52 -35.20
CA ALA A 1099 1.59 -17.97 -35.21
C ALA A 1099 0.82 -18.39 -36.47
N ILE A 1100 1.16 -19.54 -37.05
CA ILE A 1100 0.57 -19.95 -38.34
C ILE A 1100 0.38 -21.46 -38.44
N ASP A 1101 -0.75 -21.88 -39.01
CA ASP A 1101 -1.00 -23.28 -39.35
C ASP A 1101 -0.61 -23.53 -40.81
N ARG A 1102 0.64 -23.98 -41.02
CA ARG A 1102 1.17 -24.30 -42.36
C ARG A 1102 0.49 -25.51 -43.02
N LYS A 1103 -0.27 -26.31 -42.26
CA LYS A 1103 -0.94 -27.53 -42.75
C LYS A 1103 -2.34 -27.19 -43.28
N ASN A 1104 -3.06 -26.32 -42.59
CA ASN A 1104 -4.36 -25.80 -43.02
C ASN A 1104 -4.20 -24.52 -43.86
N GLY A 1105 -3.35 -24.57 -44.90
CA GLY A 1105 -3.24 -23.52 -45.92
C GLY A 1105 -2.53 -22.24 -45.49
N SER A 1106 -1.61 -22.31 -44.51
CA SER A 1106 -0.92 -21.14 -43.94
C SER A 1106 -1.90 -20.13 -43.30
N LYS A 1107 -2.92 -20.64 -42.59
CA LYS A 1107 -3.86 -19.79 -41.86
C LYS A 1107 -3.18 -19.12 -40.67
N LEU A 1108 -3.34 -17.80 -40.51
CA LEU A 1108 -2.91 -17.06 -39.32
C LEU A 1108 -3.64 -17.56 -38.06
N MET A 1109 -2.90 -17.62 -36.97
CA MET A 1109 -3.35 -18.02 -35.63
C MET A 1109 -3.16 -16.84 -34.66
N SER A 1110 -3.91 -16.85 -33.56
CA SER A 1110 -3.96 -15.73 -32.61
C SER A 1110 -2.65 -15.51 -31.84
N PHE A 1111 -2.46 -14.29 -31.32
CA PHE A 1111 -1.41 -14.00 -30.34
C PHE A 1111 -1.52 -14.89 -29.10
N GLN A 1112 -2.72 -15.34 -28.70
CA GLN A 1112 -2.87 -16.28 -27.58
C GLN A 1112 -2.17 -17.61 -27.89
N GLU A 1113 -2.34 -18.15 -29.10
CA GLU A 1113 -1.68 -19.37 -29.54
C GLU A 1113 -0.15 -19.17 -29.63
N LEU A 1114 0.30 -18.04 -30.20
CA LEU A 1114 1.71 -17.63 -30.18
C LEU A 1114 2.28 -17.55 -28.75
N SER A 1115 1.48 -17.09 -27.78
CA SER A 1115 1.90 -16.94 -26.38
C SER A 1115 2.15 -18.27 -25.65
N THR A 1116 1.57 -19.38 -26.15
CA THR A 1116 1.80 -20.73 -25.60
C THR A 1116 3.21 -21.26 -25.90
N ARG A 1117 3.88 -20.68 -26.91
CA ARG A 1117 5.21 -21.09 -27.37
C ARG A 1117 6.28 -20.86 -26.30
N GLU A 1118 7.00 -21.93 -25.98
CA GLU A 1118 8.04 -22.00 -24.95
C GLU A 1118 9.07 -20.86 -25.10
N ARG A 1119 9.34 -20.12 -24.01
CA ARG A 1119 10.13 -18.87 -24.07
C ARG A 1119 11.65 -19.07 -24.16
N GLY A 1120 12.13 -20.28 -23.93
CA GLY A 1120 13.54 -20.58 -23.67
C GLY A 1120 14.05 -19.98 -22.36
N SER A 1121 15.25 -20.40 -21.95
CA SER A 1121 16.03 -19.78 -20.88
C SER A 1121 17.53 -20.04 -21.11
N LYS A 1122 18.40 -19.40 -20.30
CA LYS A 1122 19.86 -19.66 -20.36
C LYS A 1122 20.22 -21.09 -19.97
N ASP A 1123 19.34 -21.79 -19.25
CA ASP A 1123 19.53 -23.17 -18.78
C ASP A 1123 18.74 -24.21 -19.61
N ALA A 1124 17.89 -23.77 -20.54
CA ALA A 1124 17.04 -24.60 -21.39
C ALA A 1124 16.74 -23.91 -22.73
N LEU A 1125 17.49 -24.25 -23.77
CA LEU A 1125 17.25 -23.77 -25.13
C LEU A 1125 16.09 -24.51 -25.78
N VAL A 1126 15.24 -23.79 -26.52
CA VAL A 1126 14.23 -24.42 -27.39
C VAL A 1126 14.95 -24.99 -28.61
N THR A 1127 14.74 -26.27 -28.89
CA THR A 1127 15.23 -26.92 -30.12
C THR A 1127 14.20 -26.79 -31.25
N THR A 1128 14.64 -26.75 -32.51
CA THR A 1128 13.72 -26.68 -33.66
C THR A 1128 12.76 -27.88 -33.70
N GLU A 1129 13.19 -29.05 -33.21
CA GLU A 1129 12.38 -30.27 -33.06
C GLU A 1129 11.28 -30.18 -31.99
N SER A 1130 11.43 -29.31 -30.98
CA SER A 1130 10.45 -29.17 -29.88
C SER A 1130 9.36 -28.12 -30.15
N ILE A 1131 9.39 -27.47 -31.32
CA ILE A 1131 8.43 -26.42 -31.71
C ILE A 1131 7.07 -27.03 -32.05
N LYS A 1132 6.03 -26.62 -31.31
CA LYS A 1132 4.63 -27.03 -31.53
C LYS A 1132 3.79 -25.97 -32.24
N VAL A 1133 4.22 -24.72 -32.19
CA VAL A 1133 3.56 -23.55 -32.80
C VAL A 1133 4.51 -22.96 -33.83
N GLU A 1134 4.23 -23.26 -35.10
CA GLU A 1134 4.94 -22.70 -36.24
C GLU A 1134 4.65 -21.19 -36.35
N VAL A 1135 5.57 -20.43 -36.96
CA VAL A 1135 5.43 -18.98 -37.14
C VAL A 1135 5.76 -18.54 -38.56
N CYS A 1136 5.16 -17.43 -38.98
CA CYS A 1136 5.63 -16.62 -40.11
C CYS A 1136 6.14 -15.28 -39.57
N VAL A 1137 7.13 -14.68 -40.23
CA VAL A 1137 7.55 -13.30 -39.99
C VAL A 1137 7.06 -12.41 -41.13
N PHE A 1138 6.31 -11.37 -40.78
CA PHE A 1138 5.84 -10.33 -41.69
C PHE A 1138 6.71 -9.09 -41.50
N VAL A 1139 7.67 -8.90 -42.41
CA VAL A 1139 8.62 -7.77 -42.35
C VAL A 1139 7.99 -6.54 -42.97
N PHE A 1140 8.07 -5.39 -42.29
CA PHE A 1140 7.42 -4.15 -42.70
C PHE A 1140 8.33 -2.90 -42.70
N ASP A 1141 9.55 -2.99 -42.16
CA ASP A 1141 10.54 -1.92 -42.28
C ASP A 1141 12.00 -2.42 -42.14
N ILE A 1142 12.95 -1.59 -42.57
CA ILE A 1142 14.39 -1.81 -42.43
C ILE A 1142 15.08 -0.50 -42.03
N MET A 1143 15.89 -0.57 -40.97
CA MET A 1143 16.41 0.63 -40.28
C MET A 1143 17.91 0.84 -40.51
N PHE A 1144 18.62 -0.21 -40.93
CA PHE A 1144 20.07 -0.22 -41.14
C PHE A 1144 20.49 -1.40 -42.02
N VAL A 1145 21.47 -1.20 -42.90
CA VAL A 1145 22.11 -2.25 -43.73
C VAL A 1145 23.59 -1.93 -43.93
N ASN A 1146 24.48 -2.89 -43.73
CA ASN A 1146 25.92 -2.82 -44.07
C ASN A 1146 26.65 -1.53 -43.62
N GLY A 1147 26.31 -0.99 -42.45
CA GLY A 1147 26.88 0.26 -41.91
C GLY A 1147 26.07 1.53 -42.20
N GLU A 1148 25.14 1.49 -43.17
CA GLU A 1148 24.27 2.62 -43.52
C GLU A 1148 23.04 2.68 -42.59
N GLN A 1149 22.85 3.84 -41.95
CA GLN A 1149 21.66 4.15 -41.15
C GLN A 1149 20.53 4.69 -42.04
N LEU A 1150 19.44 3.94 -42.16
CA LEU A 1150 18.34 4.24 -43.08
C LEU A 1150 17.21 5.07 -42.44
N LEU A 1151 17.27 5.36 -41.14
CA LEU A 1151 16.19 5.99 -40.37
C LEU A 1151 15.66 7.31 -40.97
N ALA A 1152 16.53 8.12 -41.58
CA ALA A 1152 16.17 9.41 -42.17
C ALA A 1152 15.60 9.31 -43.60
N LEU A 1153 15.69 8.14 -44.25
CA LEU A 1153 15.19 7.94 -45.61
C LEU A 1153 13.67 7.72 -45.60
N PRO A 1154 12.92 8.13 -46.64
CA PRO A 1154 11.48 7.86 -46.74
C PRO A 1154 11.15 6.37 -46.75
N LEU A 1155 9.94 6.00 -46.29
CA LEU A 1155 9.49 4.60 -46.21
C LEU A 1155 9.56 3.90 -47.58
N ARG A 1156 9.27 4.61 -48.68
CA ARG A 1156 9.37 4.06 -50.04
C ARG A 1156 10.80 3.56 -50.36
N GLU A 1157 11.82 4.34 -49.99
CA GLU A 1157 13.23 3.96 -50.16
C GLU A 1157 13.65 2.85 -49.18
N ARG A 1158 13.21 2.89 -47.92
CA ARG A 1158 13.49 1.80 -46.96
C ARG A 1158 12.88 0.48 -47.44
N ARG A 1159 11.62 0.48 -47.92
CA ARG A 1159 11.01 -0.70 -48.57
C ARG A 1159 11.77 -1.17 -49.81
N ARG A 1160 12.41 -0.27 -50.56
CA ARG A 1160 13.29 -0.63 -51.69
C ARG A 1160 14.53 -1.39 -51.20
N ARG A 1161 15.24 -0.87 -50.20
CA ARG A 1161 16.39 -1.57 -49.56
C ARG A 1161 16.00 -2.92 -48.96
N LEU A 1162 14.82 -3.00 -48.33
CA LEU A 1162 14.30 -4.23 -47.75
C LEU A 1162 14.16 -5.33 -48.83
N LYS A 1163 13.63 -4.97 -50.01
CA LYS A 1163 13.47 -5.87 -51.17
C LYS A 1163 14.81 -6.26 -51.82
N GLU A 1164 15.86 -5.44 -51.68
CA GLU A 1164 17.24 -5.81 -52.07
C GLU A 1164 17.89 -6.81 -51.09
N VAL A 1165 17.56 -6.74 -49.79
CA VAL A 1165 18.07 -7.66 -48.77
C VAL A 1165 17.33 -9.02 -48.78
N PHE A 1166 16.05 -9.04 -49.11
CA PHE A 1166 15.21 -10.26 -49.21
C PHE A 1166 14.54 -10.36 -50.60
N PRO A 1167 15.32 -10.67 -51.67
CA PRO A 1167 14.79 -10.75 -53.03
C PRO A 1167 13.78 -11.89 -53.24
N GLU A 1168 13.85 -12.94 -52.40
CA GLU A 1168 12.92 -14.06 -52.38
C GLU A 1168 12.22 -14.16 -51.01
N THR A 1169 10.94 -14.53 -51.04
CA THR A 1169 10.10 -14.75 -49.85
C THR A 1169 9.38 -16.09 -49.95
N ARG A 1170 8.84 -16.60 -48.84
CA ARG A 1170 8.13 -17.89 -48.82
C ARG A 1170 6.88 -17.81 -47.92
N PRO A 1171 5.68 -17.98 -48.50
CA PRO A 1171 4.42 -18.00 -47.75
C PRO A 1171 4.46 -18.94 -46.54
N GLY A 1172 4.09 -18.40 -45.38
CA GLY A 1172 4.10 -19.06 -44.07
C GLY A 1172 5.47 -19.21 -43.40
N TYR A 1173 6.53 -18.60 -43.93
CA TYR A 1173 7.87 -18.60 -43.32
C TYR A 1173 8.40 -17.16 -43.15
N LEU A 1174 8.59 -16.45 -44.26
CA LEU A 1174 8.98 -15.04 -44.32
C LEU A 1174 8.24 -14.38 -45.46
N GLU A 1175 7.53 -13.32 -45.14
CA GLU A 1175 6.69 -12.55 -46.05
C GLU A 1175 6.86 -11.05 -45.79
N TYR A 1176 6.45 -10.23 -46.76
CA TYR A 1176 6.22 -8.81 -46.50
C TYR A 1176 4.84 -8.62 -45.88
N ALA A 1177 4.66 -7.58 -45.09
CA ALA A 1177 3.32 -7.17 -44.70
C ALA A 1177 2.46 -6.95 -45.97
N LYS A 1178 1.28 -7.58 -46.04
CA LYS A 1178 0.37 -7.39 -47.16
C LYS A 1178 -0.03 -5.91 -47.19
N GLU A 1179 0.25 -5.26 -48.32
CA GLU A 1179 0.13 -3.81 -48.50
C GLU A 1179 -0.75 -3.44 -49.71
N ILE A 1180 -1.47 -2.34 -49.60
CA ILE A 1180 -1.97 -1.54 -50.72
C ILE A 1180 -1.29 -0.16 -50.67
N THR A 1181 -1.08 0.44 -51.83
CA THR A 1181 -0.52 1.79 -51.98
C THR A 1181 -1.55 2.70 -52.62
N VAL A 1182 -1.58 3.96 -52.16
CA VAL A 1182 -2.35 5.07 -52.72
C VAL A 1182 -1.35 6.18 -53.02
N GLU A 1183 -1.20 6.53 -54.28
CA GLU A 1183 -0.34 7.64 -54.68
C GLU A 1183 -1.02 8.98 -54.40
N ALA A 1184 -0.25 10.07 -54.34
CA ALA A 1184 -0.74 11.39 -53.89
C ALA A 1184 -1.97 11.89 -54.68
N GLU A 1185 -2.06 11.56 -55.97
CA GLU A 1185 -3.17 11.91 -56.86
C GLU A 1185 -4.47 11.12 -56.58
N GLU A 1186 -4.37 9.94 -55.95
CA GLU A 1186 -5.52 9.13 -55.50
C GLU A 1186 -5.96 9.47 -54.06
N ALA A 1187 -5.11 10.14 -53.28
CA ALA A 1187 -5.27 10.43 -51.86
C ALA A 1187 -6.26 11.58 -51.57
N SER A 1188 -7.53 11.41 -51.95
CA SER A 1188 -8.60 12.39 -51.74
C SER A 1188 -9.90 11.75 -51.27
N LEU A 1189 -10.60 12.38 -50.31
CA LEU A 1189 -11.94 11.98 -49.86
C LEU A 1189 -12.98 11.95 -51.00
N ASN A 1190 -12.77 12.71 -52.08
CA ASN A 1190 -13.66 12.71 -53.23
C ASN A 1190 -13.47 11.48 -54.15
N ASN A 1191 -12.45 10.66 -53.91
CA ASN A 1191 -12.12 9.49 -54.73
C ASN A 1191 -12.81 8.22 -54.17
N GLN A 1192 -14.07 8.04 -54.56
CA GLN A 1192 -14.92 6.94 -54.07
C GLN A 1192 -14.39 5.53 -54.41
N ASP A 1193 -13.62 5.37 -55.50
CA ASP A 1193 -12.94 4.10 -55.82
C ASP A 1193 -11.87 3.77 -54.78
N THR A 1194 -11.03 4.75 -54.43
CA THR A 1194 -9.94 4.56 -53.48
C THR A 1194 -10.45 4.34 -52.06
N LEU A 1195 -11.52 5.05 -51.66
CA LEU A 1195 -12.26 4.77 -50.41
C LEU A 1195 -12.85 3.34 -50.39
N SER A 1196 -13.42 2.89 -51.50
CA SER A 1196 -13.99 1.53 -51.62
C SER A 1196 -12.91 0.45 -51.55
N ARG A 1197 -11.78 0.66 -52.24
CA ARG A 1197 -10.59 -0.22 -52.21
C ARG A 1197 -10.03 -0.39 -50.81
N ILE A 1198 -9.89 0.69 -50.03
CA ILE A 1198 -9.35 0.57 -48.67
C ILE A 1198 -10.38 0.01 -47.69
N ASN A 1199 -11.66 0.34 -47.81
CA ASN A 1199 -12.71 -0.31 -47.00
C ASN A 1199 -12.79 -1.82 -47.28
N ALA A 1200 -12.65 -2.25 -48.54
CA ALA A 1200 -12.52 -3.66 -48.89
C ALA A 1200 -11.26 -4.30 -48.27
N PHE A 1201 -10.10 -3.64 -48.36
CA PHE A 1201 -8.83 -4.10 -47.78
C PHE A 1201 -8.88 -4.22 -46.24
N LEU A 1202 -9.57 -3.30 -45.56
CA LEU A 1202 -9.84 -3.36 -44.12
C LEU A 1202 -10.76 -4.53 -43.76
N GLY A 1203 -11.81 -4.76 -44.56
CA GLY A 1203 -12.68 -5.93 -44.44
C GLY A 1203 -11.94 -7.26 -44.64
N GLU A 1204 -11.06 -7.33 -45.66
CA GLU A 1204 -10.17 -8.47 -45.89
C GLU A 1204 -9.23 -8.70 -44.70
N ALA A 1205 -8.66 -7.65 -44.11
CA ALA A 1205 -7.78 -7.76 -42.94
C ALA A 1205 -8.52 -8.40 -41.74
N PHE A 1206 -9.73 -7.95 -41.43
CA PHE A 1206 -10.56 -8.56 -40.38
C PHE A 1206 -10.88 -10.04 -40.68
N GLN A 1207 -11.26 -10.36 -41.92
CA GLN A 1207 -11.50 -11.75 -42.35
C GLN A 1207 -10.22 -12.62 -42.29
N SER A 1208 -9.06 -12.01 -42.52
CA SER A 1208 -7.74 -12.63 -42.45
C SER A 1208 -7.22 -12.83 -41.02
N SER A 1209 -8.06 -12.62 -39.99
CA SER A 1209 -7.68 -12.70 -38.57
C SER A 1209 -6.60 -11.69 -38.14
N CYS A 1210 -6.57 -10.50 -38.77
CA CYS A 1210 -5.76 -9.36 -38.36
C CYS A 1210 -6.61 -8.36 -37.53
N GLU A 1211 -5.95 -7.51 -36.73
CA GLU A 1211 -6.61 -6.51 -35.87
C GLU A 1211 -7.26 -5.35 -36.63
N GLY A 1212 -6.89 -5.17 -37.90
CA GLY A 1212 -7.23 -4.02 -38.75
C GLY A 1212 -6.07 -3.67 -39.68
N ILE A 1213 -5.80 -2.38 -39.89
CA ILE A 1213 -4.74 -1.90 -40.79
C ILE A 1213 -3.83 -0.85 -40.13
N MET A 1214 -2.59 -0.78 -40.62
CA MET A 1214 -1.63 0.29 -40.34
C MET A 1214 -1.56 1.21 -41.54
N VAL A 1215 -1.70 2.53 -41.36
CA VAL A 1215 -1.56 3.51 -42.45
C VAL A 1215 -0.24 4.24 -42.28
N LYS A 1216 0.58 4.33 -43.33
CA LYS A 1216 1.91 4.95 -43.29
C LYS A 1216 2.13 5.91 -44.46
N SER A 1217 2.77 7.05 -44.22
CA SER A 1217 3.30 7.91 -45.28
C SER A 1217 4.41 7.19 -46.04
N LEU A 1218 4.45 7.34 -47.37
CA LEU A 1218 5.53 6.78 -48.20
C LEU A 1218 6.71 7.73 -48.37
N ASP A 1219 6.43 9.03 -48.59
CA ASP A 1219 7.43 10.01 -49.04
C ASP A 1219 7.54 11.25 -48.14
N VAL A 1220 6.41 11.93 -47.85
CA VAL A 1220 6.38 13.17 -47.05
C VAL A 1220 6.41 12.83 -45.55
N ASP A 1221 7.36 13.38 -44.79
CA ASP A 1221 7.58 13.09 -43.35
C ASP A 1221 7.65 11.59 -43.01
N ALA A 1222 8.07 10.78 -43.99
CA ALA A 1222 7.99 9.31 -43.96
C ALA A 1222 9.21 8.63 -43.31
N GLY A 1223 10.07 9.36 -42.62
CA GLY A 1223 11.22 8.84 -41.87
C GLY A 1223 10.81 7.89 -40.73
N TYR A 1224 11.74 7.04 -40.30
CA TYR A 1224 11.54 6.19 -39.12
C TYR A 1224 11.95 6.97 -37.87
N PHE A 1225 10.99 7.27 -37.00
CA PHE A 1225 11.20 8.13 -35.83
C PHE A 1225 11.01 7.36 -34.50
N PRO A 1226 12.11 6.87 -33.87
CA PRO A 1226 12.08 6.14 -32.60
C PRO A 1226 11.26 6.83 -31.50
N THR A 1227 10.35 6.09 -30.86
CA THR A 1227 9.42 6.53 -29.78
C THR A 1227 8.40 7.62 -30.12
N LYS A 1228 8.56 8.38 -31.21
CA LYS A 1228 7.64 9.46 -31.58
C LYS A 1228 6.32 8.88 -32.11
N ARG A 1229 5.25 9.68 -32.03
CA ARG A 1229 3.90 9.39 -32.55
C ARG A 1229 3.48 10.52 -33.50
N TYR A 1230 3.99 10.46 -34.73
CA TYR A 1230 3.60 11.38 -35.79
C TYR A 1230 2.38 10.85 -36.55
N ASP A 1231 1.69 11.77 -37.23
CA ASP A 1231 0.56 11.47 -38.13
C ASP A 1231 0.98 10.65 -39.34
N SER A 1232 2.29 10.59 -39.64
CA SER A 1232 2.83 9.74 -40.70
C SER A 1232 2.65 8.23 -40.45
N TRP A 1233 2.37 7.76 -39.23
CA TRP A 1233 2.01 6.36 -38.94
C TRP A 1233 0.77 6.26 -38.03
N LEU A 1234 -0.33 5.73 -38.57
CA LEU A 1234 -1.61 5.52 -37.87
C LEU A 1234 -1.97 4.03 -37.79
N LYS A 1235 -2.99 3.72 -36.99
CA LYS A 1235 -3.66 2.40 -36.99
C LYS A 1235 -5.17 2.57 -36.92
N VAL A 1236 -5.88 1.80 -37.75
CA VAL A 1236 -7.34 1.60 -37.67
C VAL A 1236 -7.56 0.19 -37.16
N LYS A 1237 -8.45 0.03 -36.18
CA LYS A 1237 -8.84 -1.25 -35.58
C LYS A 1237 -10.34 -1.37 -35.59
N ARG A 1238 -10.84 -2.61 -35.58
CA ARG A 1238 -12.25 -2.90 -35.35
C ARG A 1238 -12.80 -2.21 -34.09
N ASP A 1239 -12.04 -2.26 -33.00
CA ASP A 1239 -12.36 -1.66 -31.70
C ASP A 1239 -12.49 -0.12 -31.71
N TYR A 1240 -12.08 0.57 -32.79
CA TYR A 1240 -12.10 2.04 -32.90
C TYR A 1240 -13.10 2.57 -33.94
N VAL A 1241 -13.68 1.69 -34.76
CA VAL A 1241 -14.74 2.04 -35.70
C VAL A 1241 -16.07 1.91 -34.98
N ASP A 1242 -16.80 3.02 -34.90
CA ASP A 1242 -18.08 3.08 -34.19
C ASP A 1242 -19.06 2.03 -34.72
N GLY A 1243 -19.69 1.29 -33.80
CA GLY A 1243 -20.61 0.19 -34.11
C GLY A 1243 -19.96 -1.16 -34.47
N LEU A 1244 -18.62 -1.27 -34.60
CA LEU A 1244 -17.95 -2.55 -34.91
C LEU A 1244 -17.25 -3.23 -33.71
N GLY A 1245 -16.98 -2.49 -32.63
CA GLY A 1245 -16.36 -3.00 -31.40
C GLY A 1245 -17.33 -3.79 -30.50
N ASP A 1246 -16.82 -4.83 -29.82
CA ASP A 1246 -17.61 -5.63 -28.88
C ASP A 1246 -17.83 -4.86 -27.56
N THR A 1247 -19.10 -4.69 -27.15
CA THR A 1247 -19.49 -4.08 -25.87
C THR A 1247 -20.08 -5.11 -24.90
N LEU A 1248 -19.89 -4.91 -23.59
CA LEU A 1248 -20.25 -5.87 -22.54
C LEU A 1248 -20.69 -5.15 -21.25
N ASP A 1249 -21.91 -5.41 -20.80
CA ASP A 1249 -22.40 -4.97 -19.49
C ASP A 1249 -21.88 -5.89 -18.38
N LEU A 1250 -21.20 -5.32 -17.37
CA LEU A 1250 -20.47 -6.08 -16.35
C LEU A 1250 -20.75 -5.56 -14.93
N VAL A 1251 -21.12 -6.47 -14.02
CA VAL A 1251 -21.38 -6.16 -12.61
C VAL A 1251 -20.05 -6.11 -11.81
N PRO A 1252 -19.74 -5.03 -11.06
CA PRO A 1252 -18.58 -4.98 -10.18
C PRO A 1252 -18.72 -5.96 -8.99
N ILE A 1253 -17.84 -6.96 -8.92
CA ILE A 1253 -17.87 -8.01 -7.87
C ILE A 1253 -16.83 -7.84 -6.74
N GLY A 1254 -16.04 -6.76 -6.76
CA GLY A 1254 -15.01 -6.50 -5.75
C GLY A 1254 -14.03 -5.40 -6.13
N ALA A 1255 -13.21 -4.99 -5.17
CA ALA A 1255 -12.19 -3.94 -5.32
C ALA A 1255 -10.85 -4.36 -4.68
N TRP A 1256 -9.78 -3.67 -5.04
CA TRP A 1256 -8.43 -3.83 -4.48
C TRP A 1256 -7.90 -2.47 -4.04
N HIS A 1257 -7.30 -2.39 -2.85
CA HIS A 1257 -6.64 -1.18 -2.36
C HIS A 1257 -5.70 -0.59 -3.42
N GLY A 1258 -5.87 0.69 -3.71
CA GLY A 1258 -5.06 1.41 -4.67
C GLY A 1258 -3.62 1.62 -4.19
N ASN A 1259 -2.71 1.73 -5.14
CA ASN A 1259 -1.26 1.75 -4.88
C ASN A 1259 -0.61 2.98 -5.53
N GLY A 1260 0.40 3.55 -4.88
CA GLY A 1260 1.09 4.75 -5.38
C GLY A 1260 0.14 5.94 -5.55
N ARG A 1261 -0.06 6.42 -6.79
CA ARG A 1261 -1.01 7.52 -7.09
C ARG A 1261 -2.47 7.20 -6.74
N LYS A 1262 -2.83 5.93 -6.53
CA LYS A 1262 -4.16 5.51 -6.06
C LYS A 1262 -4.17 5.14 -4.56
N ALA A 1263 -3.12 5.40 -3.78
CA ALA A 1263 -3.16 5.13 -2.34
C ALA A 1263 -4.31 5.92 -1.67
N GLY A 1264 -5.08 5.25 -0.81
CA GLY A 1264 -6.30 5.82 -0.21
C GLY A 1264 -7.59 5.62 -1.01
N TRP A 1265 -7.53 4.94 -2.16
CA TRP A 1265 -8.67 4.49 -2.98
C TRP A 1265 -8.84 2.96 -2.86
#